data_AF-A0A7V5APG1-F1
#
_entry.id   AF-A0A7V5APG1-F1
#
_cell.length_a   1.000
_cell.length_b   1.000
_cell.length_c   1.000
_cell.angle_alpha   90.00
_cell.angle_beta   90.00
_cell.angle_gamma   90.00
#
_symmetry.space_group_name_H-M   'P 1'
#
loop_
_entity.id
_entity.type
_entity.pdbx_description
1 polymer ?
#
loop_
_entity_poly.entity_id
_entity_poly.type
_entity_poly.pdbx_seq_one_letter_code
_entity_poly.pdbx_strand_id
1 'polypeptide(L)'
;MTVISFYSQCIICRCGRRIEVMRIMVVAVVVGFCYGVFAQEVKEGDGKIHIDRAIWVDNFISPISMRSMIANLRKSNIGAIIVCAKPANGRILWQSKKFKETVADGIGSFDPLRNVIEEAHKEGLKVIVALSALRDDGIVVKKNPDWAMRDAEGKIQDKEVWMCPARRNGYVEQWLLPMIEELVKNYEIDGVHLYDVNYPPSAPDGFCFCDWCLENFWKWVGLGKREWKEKASFADWRLKRSFKPDGWDNASRKVKVEFLLGGSLFQGTNRGDVDIVFCDYRCDATGELVKKVSRVVRSNNREVSFSVSVFGNPRRAARFAGQRWTDWVEYVDFLVVDLGRGNYTESYEDYLRFVKDDVKEVKEIVGNRAYVYAMVNLRGLYREEVDSLAGIVECLEVIKETDNKSAVCEKIEKLYSMVAERLKASDSGLMKEVDAAIMELKRTITSGGSVEEIGSLLKQNMKRLQENPPKGFYRSDSVKQIMRALEDGGADGVLLVSSEIVEKFGFWDEIAEMLGDVKPVVEQESLEPSMGVVRKFLSAETVIRALKQKIKALEEKTADLAERLKTEEGGRTEAQKVVETLLKKIETISAEASLLEKELAKAKEENRQLVAGLEKERKGYSAKEEALASAMEMEKAKRQAAEDMVKVLKSQVDSVEKKMMELNQELAENIRKLGERQEQERFVMLAAFLVAAVSFSVALVISIAARRKPPSEES
;
A
#
# COMPACT_ATOMS: atom_id res chain seq x y z
N MET A 1 -7.68 -21.19 -49.42
CA MET A 1 -8.37 -21.74 -50.61
C MET A 1 -9.81 -21.91 -50.20
N THR A 2 -10.76 -21.02 -50.55
CA THR A 2 -11.50 -21.03 -51.82
C THR A 2 -12.34 -19.75 -51.94
N VAL A 3 -11.80 -18.65 -52.49
CA VAL A 3 -12.57 -17.51 -53.04
C VAL A 3 -11.70 -16.79 -54.09
N ILE A 4 -11.25 -17.51 -55.12
CA ILE A 4 -10.67 -16.90 -56.34
C ILE A 4 -11.16 -17.73 -57.52
N SER A 5 -12.39 -17.50 -57.95
CA SER A 5 -12.88 -17.94 -59.26
C SER A 5 -14.27 -17.37 -59.50
N PHE A 6 -14.39 -16.09 -59.78
CA PHE A 6 -15.44 -15.52 -60.61
C PHE A 6 -15.01 -14.08 -60.92
N TYR A 7 -15.18 -13.64 -62.18
CA TYR A 7 -14.76 -12.36 -62.75
C TYR A 7 -13.37 -12.32 -63.39
N SER A 8 -13.15 -13.21 -64.35
CA SER A 8 -12.42 -12.87 -65.57
C SER A 8 -13.42 -12.84 -66.73
N GLN A 9 -13.37 -11.79 -67.55
CA GLN A 9 -14.15 -11.52 -68.78
C GLN A 9 -15.51 -10.84 -68.59
N CYS A 10 -15.51 -9.49 -68.59
CA CYS A 10 -16.11 -8.70 -69.68
C CYS A 10 -16.03 -7.18 -69.41
N ILE A 11 -15.74 -6.43 -70.47
CA ILE A 11 -15.90 -4.97 -70.63
C ILE A 11 -14.71 -4.11 -70.19
N ILE A 12 -13.76 -4.07 -71.13
CA ILE A 12 -13.03 -2.86 -71.53
C ILE A 12 -14.06 -1.74 -71.80
N CYS A 13 -14.01 -0.68 -70.99
CA CYS A 13 -14.33 0.74 -71.24
C CYS A 13 -15.00 1.40 -70.03
N ARG A 14 -14.36 2.49 -69.55
CA ARG A 14 -14.80 3.41 -68.50
C ARG A 14 -14.82 2.87 -67.07
N CYS A 15 -13.70 2.94 -66.35
CA CYS A 15 -13.73 3.01 -64.88
C CYS A 15 -12.41 3.47 -64.24
N GLY A 16 -12.04 4.74 -64.43
CA GLY A 16 -11.02 5.39 -63.58
C GLY A 16 -11.51 5.63 -62.14
N ARG A 17 -12.80 5.92 -61.96
CA ARG A 17 -13.37 6.26 -60.64
C ARG A 17 -13.75 5.07 -59.74
N ARG A 18 -13.97 3.86 -60.28
CA ARG A 18 -14.33 2.69 -59.43
C ARG A 18 -13.12 2.05 -58.75
N ILE A 19 -11.92 2.12 -59.34
CA ILE A 19 -10.70 1.57 -58.72
C ILE A 19 -10.30 2.40 -57.49
N GLU A 20 -10.57 3.70 -57.51
CA GLU A 20 -10.27 4.60 -56.40
C GLU A 20 -11.25 4.40 -55.23
N VAL A 21 -12.54 4.22 -55.53
CA VAL A 21 -13.55 3.88 -54.50
C VAL A 21 -13.33 2.49 -53.91
N MET A 22 -12.93 1.49 -54.70
CA MET A 22 -12.57 0.17 -54.18
C MET A 22 -11.28 0.21 -53.34
N ARG A 23 -10.28 1.01 -53.72
CA ARG A 23 -9.08 1.21 -52.88
C ARG A 23 -9.42 1.90 -51.56
N ILE A 24 -10.28 2.91 -51.58
CA ILE A 24 -10.74 3.60 -50.36
C ILE A 24 -11.56 2.65 -49.48
N MET A 25 -12.42 1.80 -50.05
CA MET A 25 -13.17 0.80 -49.27
C MET A 25 -12.28 -0.31 -48.72
N VAL A 26 -11.31 -0.82 -49.47
CA VAL A 26 -10.36 -1.82 -48.97
C VAL A 26 -9.46 -1.23 -47.90
N VAL A 27 -9.00 0.03 -48.05
CA VAL A 27 -8.26 0.72 -46.99
C VAL A 27 -9.16 1.00 -45.79
N ALA A 28 -10.43 1.38 -45.96
CA ALA A 28 -11.35 1.62 -44.84
C ALA A 28 -11.75 0.33 -44.13
N VAL A 29 -11.85 -0.80 -44.83
CA VAL A 29 -12.12 -2.11 -44.24
C VAL A 29 -10.86 -2.67 -43.59
N VAL A 30 -9.66 -2.48 -44.16
CA VAL A 30 -8.39 -2.86 -43.51
C VAL A 30 -8.09 -1.96 -42.32
N VAL A 31 -8.33 -0.65 -42.39
CA VAL A 31 -8.21 0.29 -41.26
C VAL A 31 -9.29 0.01 -40.23
N GLY A 32 -10.51 -0.34 -40.64
CA GLY A 32 -11.61 -0.72 -39.73
C GLY A 32 -11.43 -2.10 -39.11
N PHE A 33 -10.77 -3.03 -39.78
CA PHE A 33 -10.42 -4.36 -39.26
C PHE A 33 -9.15 -4.28 -38.40
N CYS A 34 -8.19 -3.41 -38.72
CA CYS A 34 -7.08 -3.06 -37.84
C CYS A 34 -7.61 -2.33 -36.61
N TYR A 35 -8.51 -1.35 -36.73
CA TYR A 35 -9.15 -0.72 -35.57
C TYR A 35 -10.03 -1.69 -34.80
N GLY A 36 -10.75 -2.62 -35.45
CA GLY A 36 -11.62 -3.60 -34.78
C GLY A 36 -10.87 -4.73 -34.08
N VAL A 37 -9.69 -5.12 -34.60
CA VAL A 37 -8.80 -6.12 -33.97
C VAL A 37 -7.88 -5.47 -32.93
N PHE A 38 -7.63 -4.16 -33.01
CA PHE A 38 -6.98 -3.37 -31.94
C PHE A 38 -7.96 -2.70 -30.96
N ALA A 39 -9.28 -2.82 -31.17
CA ALA A 39 -10.32 -2.33 -30.26
C ALA A 39 -11.00 -3.46 -29.45
N GLN A 40 -10.33 -4.60 -29.30
CA GLN A 40 -10.29 -5.16 -27.95
C GLN A 40 -9.44 -4.19 -27.14
N GLU A 41 -10.03 -3.56 -26.13
CA GLU A 41 -9.34 -2.71 -25.15
C GLU A 41 -8.13 -3.45 -24.56
N VAL A 42 -7.00 -3.41 -25.26
CA VAL A 42 -5.73 -3.28 -24.60
C VAL A 42 -5.83 -1.90 -23.97
N LYS A 43 -6.16 -1.85 -22.68
CA LYS A 43 -5.82 -0.69 -21.86
C LYS A 43 -4.34 -0.43 -22.12
N GLU A 44 -4.01 0.54 -22.96
CA GLU A 44 -2.71 1.17 -22.90
C GLU A 44 -2.55 1.59 -21.43
N GLY A 45 -1.66 0.92 -20.70
CA GLY A 45 -1.33 1.30 -19.34
C GLY A 45 -0.96 2.78 -19.38
N ASP A 46 -1.57 3.59 -18.51
CA ASP A 46 -1.44 5.04 -18.45
C ASP A 46 -0.04 5.54 -18.06
N GLY A 47 0.98 4.69 -18.19
CA GLY A 47 2.35 4.90 -17.76
C GLY A 47 2.51 4.95 -16.24
N LYS A 48 1.45 4.72 -15.45
CA LYS A 48 1.54 4.73 -13.99
C LYS A 48 1.97 3.36 -13.49
N ILE A 49 2.97 3.37 -12.61
CA ILE A 49 3.42 2.17 -11.91
C ILE A 49 2.26 1.65 -11.06
N HIS A 50 1.75 0.47 -11.41
CA HIS A 50 0.76 -0.26 -10.62
C HIS A 50 1.49 -1.36 -9.86
N ILE A 51 1.35 -1.33 -8.54
CA ILE A 51 1.94 -2.25 -7.58
C ILE A 51 0.81 -2.83 -6.75
N ASP A 52 0.51 -4.10 -6.96
CA ASP A 52 -0.52 -4.80 -6.18
C ASP A 52 -0.16 -4.83 -4.69
N ARG A 53 1.15 -4.96 -4.39
CA ARG A 53 1.64 -5.27 -3.05
C ARG A 53 2.95 -4.55 -2.76
N ALA A 54 2.93 -3.70 -1.74
CA ALA A 54 4.08 -3.01 -1.22
C ALA A 54 4.26 -3.27 0.28
N ILE A 55 5.49 -3.11 0.77
CA ILE A 55 5.78 -3.16 2.20
C ILE A 55 6.64 -1.96 2.61
N TRP A 56 6.36 -1.44 3.80
CA TRP A 56 7.13 -0.38 4.41
C TRP A 56 8.40 -0.94 5.06
N VAL A 57 9.55 -0.34 4.75
CA VAL A 57 10.86 -0.75 5.26
C VAL A 57 11.46 0.39 6.09
N ASP A 58 11.57 0.15 7.40
CA ASP A 58 12.08 1.12 8.38
C ASP A 58 13.61 1.10 8.51
N ASN A 59 14.23 -0.07 8.38
CA ASN A 59 15.68 -0.25 8.59
C ASN A 59 16.36 -0.87 7.37
N PHE A 60 17.05 -0.04 6.59
CA PHE A 60 17.82 -0.43 5.42
C PHE A 60 19.29 0.04 5.50
N ILE A 61 19.78 0.30 6.71
CA ILE A 61 21.13 0.87 6.94
C ILE A 61 22.22 -0.21 6.90
N SER A 62 21.86 -1.49 7.03
CA SER A 62 22.80 -2.62 6.99
C SER A 62 22.69 -3.39 5.67
N PRO A 63 23.75 -3.45 4.84
CA PRO A 63 23.73 -4.20 3.57
C PRO A 63 23.43 -5.70 3.73
N ILE A 64 23.89 -6.31 4.83
CA ILE A 64 23.67 -7.73 5.10
C ILE A 64 22.19 -7.97 5.43
N SER A 65 21.64 -7.15 6.32
CA SER A 65 20.21 -7.23 6.66
C SER A 65 19.34 -6.98 5.44
N MET A 66 19.72 -6.00 4.61
CA MET A 66 18.97 -5.63 3.40
C MET A 66 18.88 -6.78 2.40
N ARG A 67 19.98 -7.48 2.12
CA ARG A 67 19.97 -8.63 1.21
C ARG A 67 19.10 -9.78 1.71
N SER A 68 19.18 -10.11 2.99
CA SER A 68 18.33 -11.13 3.61
C SER A 68 16.85 -10.75 3.53
N MET A 69 16.53 -9.47 3.79
CA MET A 69 15.17 -8.95 3.66
C MET A 69 14.68 -9.02 2.22
N ILE A 70 15.46 -8.56 1.23
CA ILE A 70 15.09 -8.63 -0.20
C ILE A 70 14.83 -10.07 -0.64
N ALA A 71 15.66 -11.02 -0.21
CA ALA A 71 15.44 -12.43 -0.50
C ALA A 71 14.10 -12.94 0.04
N ASN A 72 13.67 -12.46 1.21
CA ASN A 72 12.36 -12.79 1.76
C ASN A 72 11.22 -12.09 1.01
N LEU A 73 11.39 -10.81 0.67
CA LEU A 73 10.42 -10.03 -0.11
C LEU A 73 10.10 -10.69 -1.45
N ARG A 74 11.12 -11.19 -2.15
CA ARG A 74 10.96 -11.91 -3.42
C ARG A 74 10.14 -13.18 -3.24
N LYS A 75 10.42 -13.98 -2.20
CA LYS A 75 9.62 -15.18 -1.88
C LYS A 75 8.16 -14.82 -1.57
N SER A 76 7.95 -13.64 -1.02
CA SER A 76 6.65 -13.10 -0.63
C SER A 76 5.83 -12.47 -1.76
N ASN A 77 6.30 -12.51 -3.02
CA ASN A 77 5.60 -11.92 -4.17
C ASN A 77 5.18 -10.45 -3.93
N ILE A 78 6.06 -9.70 -3.28
CA ILE A 78 5.95 -8.26 -3.08
C ILE A 78 6.56 -7.58 -4.30
N GLY A 79 5.88 -6.59 -4.88
CA GLY A 79 6.33 -5.88 -6.09
C GLY A 79 7.13 -4.61 -5.80
N ALA A 80 6.95 -4.01 -4.62
CA ALA A 80 7.68 -2.81 -4.23
C ALA A 80 7.99 -2.72 -2.74
N ILE A 81 9.01 -1.93 -2.42
CA ILE A 81 9.31 -1.46 -1.08
C ILE A 81 9.09 0.05 -1.00
N ILE A 82 8.51 0.50 0.11
CA ILE A 82 8.47 1.90 0.49
C ILE A 82 9.52 2.11 1.58
N VAL A 83 10.62 2.79 1.26
CA VAL A 83 11.75 3.00 2.18
C VAL A 83 11.66 4.36 2.85
N CYS A 84 11.67 4.39 4.19
CA CYS A 84 11.60 5.65 4.95
C CYS A 84 12.96 6.38 4.95
N ALA A 85 13.24 7.18 3.92
CA ALA A 85 14.53 7.86 3.78
C ALA A 85 14.63 9.19 4.55
N LYS A 86 13.49 9.82 4.85
CA LYS A 86 13.42 10.98 5.76
C LYS A 86 12.35 10.74 6.83
N PRO A 87 12.71 10.10 7.95
CA PRO A 87 11.86 10.02 9.13
C PRO A 87 11.52 11.40 9.72
N ALA A 88 10.53 11.40 10.62
CA ALA A 88 10.07 12.60 11.30
C ALA A 88 11.09 13.24 12.25
N ASN A 89 12.13 12.50 12.66
CA ASN A 89 13.25 13.06 13.42
C ASN A 89 14.13 14.03 12.58
N GLY A 90 13.81 14.17 11.28
CA GLY A 90 14.48 15.08 10.37
C GLY A 90 15.85 14.60 9.90
N ARG A 91 16.34 13.42 10.30
CA ARG A 91 17.62 12.86 9.81
C ARG A 91 17.39 12.11 8.50
N ILE A 92 18.22 12.36 7.50
CA ILE A 92 18.09 11.73 6.18
C ILE A 92 19.03 10.53 6.03
N LEU A 93 18.57 9.49 5.35
CA LEU A 93 19.28 8.20 5.16
C LEU A 93 19.89 8.07 3.75
N TRP A 94 20.34 9.17 3.17
CA TRP A 94 21.09 9.20 1.92
C TRP A 94 22.21 10.24 1.98
N GLN A 95 23.20 10.12 1.10
CA GLN A 95 24.35 11.03 1.07
C GLN A 95 24.02 12.33 0.34
N SER A 96 23.51 13.32 1.08
CA SER A 96 23.17 14.62 0.50
C SER A 96 24.36 15.57 0.42
N LYS A 97 24.56 16.19 -0.76
CA LYS A 97 25.54 17.27 -0.94
C LYS A 97 25.02 18.62 -0.42
N LYS A 98 23.71 18.86 -0.49
CA LYS A 98 23.06 20.12 -0.10
C LYS A 98 22.69 20.15 1.38
N PHE A 99 22.26 19.02 1.93
CA PHE A 99 21.74 18.88 3.29
C PHE A 99 22.66 18.00 4.17
N LYS A 100 23.99 18.22 4.06
CA LYS A 100 25.02 17.40 4.73
C LYS A 100 24.82 17.26 6.24
N GLU A 101 24.45 18.35 6.90
CA GLU A 101 24.19 18.39 8.34
C GLU A 101 22.96 17.59 8.76
N THR A 102 22.07 17.28 7.81
CA THR A 102 20.84 16.52 8.03
C THR A 102 21.08 15.02 7.89
N VAL A 103 22.18 14.60 7.25
CA VAL A 103 22.56 13.20 7.05
C VAL A 103 22.72 12.49 8.40
N ALA A 104 22.01 11.37 8.59
CA ALA A 104 21.96 10.63 9.84
C ALA A 104 23.35 10.22 10.34
N ASP A 105 23.52 10.21 11.66
CA ASP A 105 24.75 9.73 12.28
C ASP A 105 24.86 8.21 12.09
N GLY A 106 26.09 7.71 11.97
CA GLY A 106 26.36 6.27 11.86
C GLY A 106 26.31 5.69 10.44
N ILE A 107 25.86 6.42 9.42
CA ILE A 107 25.93 5.93 8.02
C ILE A 107 27.29 6.20 7.34
N GLY A 108 28.15 7.02 7.94
CA GLY A 108 29.53 7.24 7.48
C GLY A 108 29.60 7.70 6.01
N SER A 109 30.48 7.08 5.22
CA SER A 109 30.56 7.26 3.76
C SER A 109 29.63 6.32 2.97
N PHE A 110 28.94 5.41 3.67
CA PHE A 110 28.00 4.50 3.05
C PHE A 110 26.71 5.26 2.71
N ASP A 111 26.11 4.96 1.56
CA ASP A 111 24.84 5.52 1.12
C ASP A 111 23.76 4.44 1.19
N PRO A 112 23.00 4.37 2.30
CA PRO A 112 21.99 3.33 2.51
C PRO A 112 20.94 3.33 1.41
N LEU A 113 20.48 4.52 0.99
CA LEU A 113 19.45 4.64 -0.03
C LEU A 113 19.93 4.10 -1.37
N ARG A 114 21.16 4.44 -1.78
CA ARG A 114 21.74 3.89 -3.02
C ARG A 114 21.84 2.38 -2.95
N ASN A 115 22.30 1.84 -1.83
CA ASN A 115 22.45 0.40 -1.67
C ASN A 115 21.11 -0.33 -1.74
N VAL A 116 20.06 0.16 -1.06
CA VAL A 116 18.75 -0.50 -1.12
C VAL A 116 18.13 -0.44 -2.52
N ILE A 117 18.30 0.67 -3.26
CA ILE A 117 17.86 0.78 -4.65
C ILE A 117 18.55 -0.29 -5.51
N GLU A 118 19.89 -0.33 -5.48
CA GLU A 118 20.66 -1.27 -6.29
C GLU A 118 20.36 -2.73 -5.96
N GLU A 119 20.21 -3.09 -4.69
CA GLU A 119 19.90 -4.47 -4.29
C GLU A 119 18.46 -4.86 -4.62
N ALA A 120 17.49 -3.95 -4.45
CA ALA A 120 16.09 -4.22 -4.76
C ALA A 120 15.87 -4.36 -6.27
N HIS A 121 16.48 -3.48 -7.08
CA HIS A 121 16.38 -3.51 -8.54
C HIS A 121 16.96 -4.78 -9.15
N LYS A 122 18.06 -5.33 -8.60
CA LYS A 122 18.62 -6.64 -9.02
C LYS A 122 17.60 -7.77 -8.94
N GLU A 123 16.65 -7.65 -8.03
CA GLU A 123 15.63 -8.66 -7.76
C GLU A 123 14.25 -8.28 -8.34
N GLY A 124 14.19 -7.21 -9.15
CA GLY A 124 12.97 -6.75 -9.82
C GLY A 124 12.00 -5.96 -8.93
N LEU A 125 12.40 -5.60 -7.71
CA LEU A 125 11.55 -4.83 -6.79
C LEU A 125 11.62 -3.34 -7.10
N LYS A 126 10.47 -2.67 -7.13
CA LYS A 126 10.41 -1.19 -7.21
C LYS A 126 10.73 -0.56 -5.86
N VAL A 127 11.41 0.59 -5.86
CA VAL A 127 11.77 1.35 -4.66
C VAL A 127 11.12 2.73 -4.67
N ILE A 128 10.17 2.90 -3.76
CA ILE A 128 9.50 4.18 -3.52
C ILE A 128 10.10 4.81 -2.27
N VAL A 129 10.58 6.04 -2.39
CA VAL A 129 11.24 6.74 -1.28
C VAL A 129 10.23 7.56 -0.49
N ALA A 130 10.06 7.22 0.78
CA ALA A 130 9.17 7.92 1.70
C ALA A 130 9.87 9.04 2.48
N LEU A 131 9.18 10.18 2.58
CA LEU A 131 9.61 11.33 3.37
C LEU A 131 8.47 11.83 4.26
N SER A 132 8.78 12.13 5.52
CA SER A 132 7.92 12.92 6.38
C SER A 132 7.81 14.33 5.79
N ALA A 133 6.61 14.69 5.35
CA ALA A 133 6.35 15.95 4.69
C ALA A 133 6.40 17.10 5.69
N LEU A 134 5.56 17.11 6.72
CA LEU A 134 5.44 18.26 7.63
C LEU A 134 5.95 18.00 9.06
N ARG A 135 6.22 16.75 9.47
CA ARG A 135 6.84 16.47 10.77
C ARG A 135 8.36 16.45 10.64
N ASP A 136 9.06 17.28 11.41
CA ASP A 136 10.52 17.38 11.36
C ASP A 136 11.07 17.91 12.69
N ASP A 137 11.67 17.05 13.50
CA ASP A 137 12.36 17.40 14.75
C ASP A 137 13.85 17.74 14.54
N GLY A 138 14.28 17.86 13.28
CA GLY A 138 15.67 17.97 12.90
C GLY A 138 16.27 19.37 13.05
N ILE A 139 17.44 19.55 12.45
CA ILE A 139 18.21 20.80 12.50
C ILE A 139 17.45 22.01 11.91
N VAL A 140 16.52 21.76 10.99
CA VAL A 140 15.71 22.80 10.36
C VAL A 140 14.84 23.56 11.37
N VAL A 141 14.37 22.91 12.43
CA VAL A 141 13.60 23.56 13.52
C VAL A 141 14.46 24.59 14.22
N LYS A 142 15.72 24.26 14.52
CA LYS A 142 16.65 25.15 15.21
C LYS A 142 17.06 26.33 14.33
N LYS A 143 17.24 26.08 13.02
CA LYS A 143 17.65 27.11 12.06
C LYS A 143 16.52 28.05 11.66
N ASN A 144 15.29 27.53 11.56
CA ASN A 144 14.12 28.26 11.09
C ASN A 144 12.92 27.98 12.01
N PRO A 145 12.98 28.38 13.30
CA PRO A 145 11.91 28.11 14.26
C PRO A 145 10.60 28.84 13.93
N ASP A 146 10.65 29.81 13.04
CA ASP A 146 9.50 30.54 12.53
C ASP A 146 8.75 29.78 11.41
N TRP A 147 9.32 28.69 10.89
CA TRP A 147 8.64 27.79 9.95
C TRP A 147 7.73 26.78 10.65
N ALA A 148 7.95 26.52 11.94
CA ALA A 148 7.14 25.61 12.72
C ALA A 148 5.72 26.16 12.96
N MET A 149 4.77 25.23 13.11
CA MET A 149 3.44 25.52 13.61
C MET A 149 3.53 26.02 15.06
N ARG A 150 2.56 26.86 15.44
CA ARG A 150 2.44 27.39 16.80
C ARG A 150 1.04 27.17 17.35
N ASP A 151 0.95 26.93 18.65
CA ASP A 151 -0.31 26.92 19.39
C ASP A 151 -0.85 28.34 19.65
N ALA A 152 -1.94 28.43 20.41
CA ALA A 152 -2.59 29.69 20.76
C ALA A 152 -1.72 30.61 21.62
N GLU A 153 -0.82 30.02 22.40
CA GLU A 153 0.18 30.69 23.23
C GLU A 153 1.40 31.14 22.40
N GLY A 154 1.52 30.66 21.16
CA GLY A 154 2.63 30.94 20.28
C GLY A 154 3.83 30.02 20.46
N LYS A 155 3.68 28.92 21.18
CA LYS A 155 4.74 27.94 21.42
C LYS A 155 4.79 26.92 20.30
N ILE A 156 5.99 26.41 20.07
CA ILE A 156 6.24 25.23 19.23
C ILE A 156 6.16 24.03 20.16
N GLN A 157 5.63 22.90 19.69
CA GLN A 157 5.64 21.67 20.47
C GLN A 157 7.09 21.25 20.77
N ASP A 158 7.35 20.76 21.98
CA ASP A 158 8.70 20.34 22.39
C ASP A 158 9.15 19.04 21.70
N LYS A 159 8.20 18.23 21.24
CA LYS A 159 8.38 16.97 20.50
C LYS A 159 7.36 16.90 19.38
N GLU A 160 7.64 16.12 18.35
CA GLU A 160 6.77 15.99 17.17
C GLU A 160 6.51 17.36 16.53
N VAL A 161 7.56 18.09 16.21
CA VAL A 161 7.47 19.43 15.64
C VAL A 161 6.85 19.36 14.24
N TRP A 162 5.74 20.08 14.07
CA TRP A 162 5.06 20.22 12.78
C TRP A 162 5.43 21.53 12.10
N MET A 163 5.63 21.49 10.80
CA MET A 163 6.00 22.62 9.96
C MET A 163 4.77 23.24 9.31
N CYS A 164 4.68 24.57 9.30
CA CYS A 164 3.56 25.28 8.70
C CYS A 164 3.54 25.12 7.17
N PRO A 165 2.54 24.45 6.57
CA PRO A 165 2.47 24.27 5.13
C PRO A 165 2.07 25.55 4.40
N ALA A 166 1.58 26.59 5.10
CA ALA A 166 1.07 27.82 4.48
C ALA A 166 2.15 28.91 4.31
N ARG A 167 3.29 28.79 5.00
CA ARG A 167 4.35 29.82 5.00
C ARG A 167 5.07 29.90 3.64
N ARG A 168 5.25 31.11 3.10
CA ARG A 168 5.88 31.35 1.78
C ARG A 168 6.88 32.52 1.79
N ASN A 169 8.16 32.36 1.49
CA ASN A 169 8.88 31.10 1.33
C ASN A 169 9.06 30.46 2.72
N GLY A 170 8.73 29.17 2.85
CA GLY A 170 8.84 28.45 4.12
C GLY A 170 9.51 27.10 3.96
N TYR A 171 9.23 26.20 4.91
CA TYR A 171 9.77 24.85 4.95
C TYR A 171 9.51 24.07 3.65
N VAL A 172 8.32 24.19 3.05
CA VAL A 172 7.98 23.47 1.82
C VAL A 172 8.91 23.87 0.68
N GLU A 173 9.03 25.16 0.38
CA GLU A 173 9.81 25.65 -0.76
C GLU A 173 11.32 25.55 -0.55
N GLN A 174 11.79 25.77 0.68
CA GLN A 174 13.21 25.91 0.96
C GLN A 174 13.86 24.62 1.47
N TRP A 175 13.07 23.65 1.93
CA TRP A 175 13.57 22.42 2.56
C TRP A 175 13.06 21.16 1.87
N LEU A 176 11.75 20.93 1.87
CA LEU A 176 11.16 19.69 1.37
C LEU A 176 11.30 19.55 -0.16
N LEU A 177 10.89 20.56 -0.93
CA LEU A 177 10.96 20.48 -2.40
C LEU A 177 12.39 20.28 -2.92
N PRO A 178 13.42 20.98 -2.41
CA PRO A 178 14.77 20.73 -2.90
C PRO A 178 15.36 19.39 -2.47
N MET A 179 14.92 18.79 -1.35
CA MET A 179 15.30 17.41 -1.00
C MET A 179 14.70 16.42 -2.00
N ILE A 180 13.41 16.57 -2.33
CA ILE A 180 12.73 15.73 -3.32
C ILE A 180 13.38 15.89 -4.70
N GLU A 181 13.70 17.11 -5.11
CA GLU A 181 14.41 17.38 -6.36
C GLU A 181 15.79 16.69 -6.39
N GLU A 182 16.54 16.71 -5.28
CA GLU A 182 17.82 16.01 -5.19
C GLU A 182 17.66 14.50 -5.35
N LEU A 183 16.65 13.90 -4.72
CA LEU A 183 16.36 12.46 -4.84
C LEU A 183 16.02 12.07 -6.28
N VAL A 184 15.04 12.76 -6.88
CA VAL A 184 14.55 12.48 -8.23
C VAL A 184 15.65 12.66 -9.30
N LYS A 185 16.61 13.57 -9.09
CA LYS A 185 17.71 13.80 -10.04
C LYS A 185 18.89 12.85 -9.91
N ASN A 186 19.17 12.36 -8.71
CA ASN A 186 20.46 11.71 -8.40
C ASN A 186 20.34 10.23 -8.03
N TYR A 187 19.13 9.74 -7.82
CA TYR A 187 18.83 8.35 -7.48
C TYR A 187 17.86 7.75 -8.50
N GLU A 188 18.08 6.48 -8.85
CA GLU A 188 17.19 5.71 -9.73
C GLU A 188 16.02 5.16 -8.91
N ILE A 189 15.19 6.07 -8.39
CA ILE A 189 13.99 5.72 -7.60
C ILE A 189 12.81 5.48 -8.53
N ASP A 190 11.88 4.61 -8.13
CA ASP A 190 10.65 4.35 -8.87
C ASP A 190 9.52 5.29 -8.43
N GLY A 191 9.59 5.82 -7.20
CA GLY A 191 8.58 6.72 -6.69
C GLY A 191 9.02 7.58 -5.51
N VAL A 192 8.24 8.62 -5.26
CA VAL A 192 8.27 9.45 -4.04
C VAL A 192 6.96 9.26 -3.30
N HIS A 193 7.05 8.98 -2.01
CA HIS A 193 5.90 8.87 -1.12
C HIS A 193 5.97 9.91 -0.02
N LEU A 194 4.87 10.63 0.23
CA LEU A 194 4.78 11.56 1.34
C LEU A 194 3.77 11.07 2.37
N TYR A 195 4.23 11.01 3.61
CA TYR A 195 3.37 10.88 4.78
C TYR A 195 3.46 12.16 5.62
N ASP A 196 2.57 12.33 6.59
CA ASP A 196 2.43 13.58 7.37
C ASP A 196 2.09 14.81 6.50
N VAL A 197 1.31 14.64 5.43
CA VAL A 197 0.76 15.75 4.62
C VAL A 197 -0.52 16.30 5.27
N ASN A 198 -0.38 16.75 6.51
CA ASN A 198 -1.50 17.16 7.34
C ASN A 198 -1.05 18.06 8.51
N TYR A 199 -2.05 18.65 9.16
CA TYR A 199 -1.94 19.20 10.51
C TYR A 199 -2.04 18.07 11.55
N PRO A 200 -1.57 18.29 12.80
CA PRO A 200 -1.61 17.29 13.85
C PRO A 200 -3.05 16.77 14.07
N PRO A 201 -3.36 15.49 13.79
CA PRO A 201 -4.72 14.97 13.91
C PRO A 201 -5.24 14.95 15.35
N SER A 202 -4.32 14.83 16.33
CA SER A 202 -4.61 14.83 17.76
C SER A 202 -5.02 16.21 18.29
N ALA A 203 -4.73 17.28 17.55
CA ALA A 203 -5.00 18.65 17.95
C ALA A 203 -5.53 19.47 16.75
N PRO A 204 -6.70 19.09 16.20
CA PRO A 204 -7.23 19.62 14.94
C PRO A 204 -7.49 21.13 14.99
N ASP A 205 -7.73 21.69 16.17
CA ASP A 205 -7.94 23.13 16.40
C ASP A 205 -6.86 23.75 17.30
N GLY A 206 -5.80 22.99 17.60
CA GLY A 206 -4.69 23.45 18.45
C GLY A 206 -3.58 24.15 17.68
N PHE A 207 -3.52 23.98 16.36
CA PHE A 207 -2.47 24.47 15.47
C PHE A 207 -3.09 24.87 14.12
N CYS A 208 -2.55 25.77 13.30
CA CYS A 208 -1.26 26.45 13.28
C CYS A 208 -1.49 27.96 13.33
N PHE A 209 -1.19 28.58 14.47
CA PHE A 209 -1.39 30.00 14.75
C PHE A 209 -0.07 30.79 14.72
N CYS A 210 0.83 30.42 13.82
CA CYS A 210 2.07 31.17 13.62
C CYS A 210 1.79 32.55 12.99
N ASP A 211 2.74 33.48 13.14
CA ASP A 211 2.59 34.87 12.68
C ASP A 211 2.22 34.95 11.20
N TRP A 212 2.85 34.09 10.38
CA TRP A 212 2.51 33.99 8.96
C TRP A 212 1.03 33.71 8.72
N CYS A 213 0.44 32.72 9.42
CA CYS A 213 -0.97 32.38 9.26
C CYS A 213 -1.87 33.53 9.72
N LEU A 214 -1.57 34.13 10.86
CA LEU A 214 -2.38 35.24 11.43
C LEU A 214 -2.35 36.50 10.56
N GLU A 215 -1.26 36.73 9.82
CA GLU A 215 -1.10 37.87 8.92
C GLU A 215 -1.66 37.60 7.52
N ASN A 216 -1.50 36.39 7.00
CA ASN A 216 -1.81 36.07 5.60
C ASN A 216 -3.18 35.43 5.39
N PHE A 217 -3.84 34.94 6.44
CA PHE A 217 -5.23 34.46 6.36
C PHE A 217 -6.14 35.51 5.70
N TRP A 218 -6.11 36.76 6.16
CA TRP A 218 -6.95 37.85 5.62
C TRP A 218 -6.63 38.19 4.16
N LYS A 219 -5.39 37.97 3.72
CA LYS A 219 -5.03 38.11 2.30
C LYS A 219 -5.61 36.97 1.48
N TRP A 220 -5.55 35.73 1.98
CA TRP A 220 -6.12 34.56 1.33
C TRP A 220 -7.65 34.65 1.21
N VAL A 221 -8.36 35.12 2.24
CA VAL A 221 -9.81 35.39 2.16
C VAL A 221 -10.15 36.50 1.13
N GLY A 222 -9.14 37.25 0.64
CA GLY A 222 -9.33 38.30 -0.37
C GLY A 222 -9.72 39.66 0.22
N LEU A 223 -9.45 39.87 1.51
CA LEU A 223 -9.90 41.04 2.28
C LEU A 223 -8.78 41.96 2.78
N GLY A 224 -7.51 41.61 2.52
CA GLY A 224 -6.37 42.27 3.13
C GLY A 224 -5.97 43.66 2.61
N LYS A 225 -6.71 44.33 1.70
CA LYS A 225 -6.16 45.50 0.98
C LYS A 225 -7.10 46.66 0.57
N ARG A 226 -8.28 46.86 1.14
CA ARG A 226 -9.08 48.03 0.75
C ARG A 226 -9.79 48.72 1.92
N GLU A 227 -9.41 49.96 2.19
CA GLU A 227 -10.24 50.92 2.95
C GLU A 227 -11.36 51.41 2.02
N TRP A 228 -12.61 51.19 2.39
CA TRP A 228 -13.76 51.74 1.65
C TRP A 228 -14.59 52.62 2.58
N LYS A 229 -14.78 53.88 2.17
CA LYS A 229 -15.68 54.81 2.82
C LYS A 229 -17.09 54.62 2.24
N GLU A 230 -17.99 54.13 3.10
CA GLU A 230 -19.43 54.48 3.22
C GLU A 230 -20.39 53.30 3.44
N LYS A 231 -21.43 53.63 4.20
CA LYS A 231 -22.57 52.77 4.58
C LYS A 231 -23.41 52.47 3.33
N ALA A 232 -23.68 51.20 3.08
CA ALA A 232 -24.73 50.83 2.13
C ALA A 232 -25.80 49.93 2.78
N SER A 233 -26.97 50.01 2.15
CA SER A 233 -28.22 49.35 2.53
C SER A 233 -28.13 47.82 2.47
N PHE A 234 -29.08 47.19 3.16
CA PHE A 234 -29.14 45.80 3.65
C PHE A 234 -28.96 44.63 2.65
N ALA A 235 -28.60 44.84 1.39
CA ALA A 235 -28.55 43.76 0.39
C ALA A 235 -27.45 43.88 -0.68
N ASP A 236 -26.33 44.52 -0.37
CA ASP A 236 -25.20 44.52 -1.31
C ASP A 236 -24.16 43.46 -0.89
N TRP A 237 -24.19 42.29 -1.54
CA TRP A 237 -23.16 41.24 -1.40
C TRP A 237 -21.77 41.73 -1.85
N ARG A 238 -21.70 42.89 -2.52
CA ARG A 238 -20.45 43.58 -2.89
C ARG A 238 -19.96 44.53 -1.81
N LEU A 239 -20.70 44.74 -0.71
CA LEU A 239 -20.18 45.39 0.49
C LEU A 239 -19.14 44.47 1.12
N LYS A 240 -17.94 44.58 0.59
CA LYS A 240 -16.70 44.09 1.17
C LYS A 240 -16.42 44.92 2.42
N ARG A 241 -17.21 44.69 3.48
CA ARG A 241 -16.82 45.09 4.83
C ARG A 241 -15.46 44.43 5.09
N SER A 242 -14.51 45.16 5.68
CA SER A 242 -13.32 44.49 6.22
C SER A 242 -13.82 43.51 7.27
N PHE A 243 -13.78 42.21 6.97
CA PHE A 243 -14.15 41.17 7.93
C PHE A 243 -13.03 40.92 8.95
N LYS A 244 -11.85 41.52 8.72
CA LYS A 244 -10.77 41.59 9.70
C LYS A 244 -11.24 42.48 10.86
N PRO A 245 -11.29 41.97 12.11
CA PRO A 245 -11.73 42.74 13.26
C PRO A 245 -10.91 44.02 13.48
N ASP A 246 -11.58 45.07 13.96
CA ASP A 246 -10.89 46.29 14.38
C ASP A 246 -9.87 45.97 15.48
N GLY A 247 -8.69 46.59 15.40
CA GLY A 247 -7.60 46.34 16.34
C GLY A 247 -6.91 44.98 16.17
N TRP A 248 -7.24 44.18 15.15
CA TRP A 248 -6.59 42.88 14.91
C TRP A 248 -5.06 42.97 14.93
N ASP A 249 -4.46 43.96 14.29
CA ASP A 249 -3.00 44.05 14.22
C ASP A 249 -2.36 44.21 15.60
N ASN A 250 -3.05 44.86 16.54
CA ASN A 250 -2.61 45.05 17.92
C ASN A 250 -3.13 43.97 18.89
N ALA A 251 -4.04 43.10 18.44
CA ALA A 251 -4.61 42.04 19.27
C ALA A 251 -3.57 40.97 19.60
N SER A 252 -3.67 40.42 20.82
CA SER A 252 -2.83 39.29 21.24
C SER A 252 -3.12 38.06 20.39
N ARG A 253 -2.15 37.14 20.29
CA ARG A 253 -2.33 35.86 19.57
C ARG A 253 -3.55 35.11 20.07
N LYS A 254 -3.73 35.02 21.39
CA LYS A 254 -4.88 34.34 21.99
C LYS A 254 -6.22 34.89 21.49
N VAL A 255 -6.39 36.21 21.47
CA VAL A 255 -7.61 36.86 20.96
C VAL A 255 -7.82 36.57 19.48
N LYS A 256 -6.74 36.58 18.68
CA LYS A 256 -6.80 36.22 17.25
C LYS A 256 -7.25 34.78 17.06
N VAL A 257 -6.75 33.86 17.88
CA VAL A 257 -7.10 32.43 17.81
C VAL A 257 -8.54 32.18 18.23
N GLU A 258 -9.00 32.78 19.34
CA GLU A 258 -10.39 32.71 19.78
C GLU A 258 -11.34 33.19 18.67
N PHE A 259 -10.98 34.27 17.97
CA PHE A 259 -11.74 34.73 16.82
C PHE A 259 -11.68 33.77 15.63
N LEU A 260 -10.52 33.17 15.31
CA LEU A 260 -10.43 32.21 14.21
C LEU A 260 -11.24 30.93 14.46
N LEU A 261 -11.41 30.52 15.72
CA LEU A 261 -12.10 29.29 16.09
C LEU A 261 -13.58 29.47 16.43
N GLY A 262 -14.03 30.68 16.78
CA GLY A 262 -15.41 30.93 17.19
C GLY A 262 -16.01 32.25 16.71
N GLY A 263 -15.26 33.04 15.95
CA GLY A 263 -15.71 34.32 15.42
C GLY A 263 -16.73 34.18 14.29
N SER A 264 -17.37 35.30 13.96
CA SER A 264 -18.31 35.41 12.85
C SER A 264 -17.85 36.46 11.84
N LEU A 265 -17.88 36.11 10.55
CA LEU A 265 -17.71 37.07 9.47
C LEU A 265 -18.97 37.97 9.35
N PHE A 266 -20.15 37.45 9.67
CA PHE A 266 -21.40 38.20 9.53
C PHE A 266 -21.83 38.85 10.85
N GLN A 267 -21.58 40.16 10.96
CA GLN A 267 -22.07 40.97 12.08
C GLN A 267 -23.61 40.85 12.21
N GLY A 268 -24.08 40.51 13.41
CA GLY A 268 -25.51 40.36 13.72
C GLY A 268 -26.04 38.93 13.59
N THR A 269 -25.19 37.95 13.28
CA THR A 269 -25.53 36.54 13.38
C THR A 269 -24.97 35.95 14.68
N ASN A 270 -25.73 35.06 15.33
CA ASN A 270 -25.27 34.34 16.53
C ASN A 270 -24.46 33.07 16.19
N ARG A 271 -24.00 32.92 14.95
CA ARG A 271 -23.32 31.72 14.46
C ARG A 271 -21.86 32.04 14.11
N GLY A 272 -20.93 31.38 14.79
CA GLY A 272 -19.53 31.37 14.38
C GLY A 272 -19.35 30.60 13.07
N ASP A 273 -18.56 31.15 12.15
CA ASP A 273 -18.32 30.61 10.82
C ASP A 273 -16.88 30.82 10.31
N VAL A 274 -16.05 31.56 11.05
CA VAL A 274 -14.65 31.82 10.68
C VAL A 274 -13.81 30.54 10.74
N ASP A 275 -14.17 29.59 11.59
CA ASP A 275 -13.47 28.31 11.77
C ASP A 275 -13.52 27.45 10.50
N ILE A 276 -14.66 27.44 9.80
CA ILE A 276 -14.83 26.78 8.51
C ILE A 276 -13.90 27.41 7.47
N VAL A 277 -13.87 28.73 7.40
CA VAL A 277 -13.02 29.47 6.45
C VAL A 277 -11.54 29.28 6.78
N PHE A 278 -11.19 29.21 8.06
CA PHE A 278 -9.82 28.90 8.49
C PHE A 278 -9.44 27.45 8.18
N CYS A 279 -10.38 26.51 8.27
CA CYS A 279 -10.19 25.13 7.82
C CYS A 279 -9.89 25.06 6.32
N ASP A 280 -10.58 25.83 5.50
CA ASP A 280 -10.32 25.91 4.05
C ASP A 280 -8.93 26.46 3.75
N TYR A 281 -8.51 27.53 4.43
CA TYR A 281 -7.14 28.07 4.32
C TYR A 281 -6.08 27.00 4.61
N ARG A 282 -6.30 26.17 5.63
CA ARG A 282 -5.41 25.05 5.98
C ARG A 282 -5.40 23.95 4.93
N CYS A 283 -6.58 23.57 4.40
CA CYS A 283 -6.71 22.58 3.34
C CYS A 283 -6.04 23.02 2.04
N ASP A 284 -6.16 24.30 1.69
CA ASP A 284 -5.50 24.87 0.52
C ASP A 284 -3.97 24.85 0.68
N ALA A 285 -3.46 25.10 1.89
CA ALA A 285 -2.03 25.07 2.16
C ALA A 285 -1.40 23.68 1.96
N THR A 286 -2.07 22.61 2.42
CA THR A 286 -1.62 21.22 2.20
C THR A 286 -1.83 20.79 0.74
N GLY A 287 -2.94 21.19 0.11
CA GLY A 287 -3.18 20.92 -1.31
C GLY A 287 -2.12 21.57 -2.22
N GLU A 288 -1.73 22.81 -1.94
CA GLU A 288 -0.65 23.47 -2.67
C GLU A 288 0.72 22.81 -2.47
N LEU A 289 0.99 22.23 -1.29
CA LEU A 289 2.17 21.40 -1.07
C LEU A 289 2.17 20.21 -2.04
N VAL A 290 1.08 19.43 -2.09
CA VAL A 290 0.98 18.25 -2.95
C VAL A 290 1.17 18.62 -4.42
N LYS A 291 0.50 19.67 -4.90
CA LYS A 291 0.62 20.15 -6.28
C LYS A 291 2.04 20.61 -6.62
N LYS A 292 2.77 21.22 -5.67
CA LYS A 292 4.16 21.63 -5.88
C LYS A 292 5.10 20.42 -5.95
N VAL A 293 4.91 19.44 -5.07
CA VAL A 293 5.68 18.19 -5.10
C VAL A 293 5.47 17.46 -6.42
N SER A 294 4.21 17.27 -6.84
CA SER A 294 3.86 16.67 -8.13
C SER A 294 4.56 17.37 -9.30
N ARG A 295 4.57 18.71 -9.32
CA ARG A 295 5.30 19.49 -10.32
C ARG A 295 6.81 19.24 -10.27
N VAL A 296 7.41 19.23 -9.08
CA VAL A 296 8.86 18.97 -8.93
C VAL A 296 9.21 17.56 -9.40
N VAL A 297 8.46 16.53 -9.01
CA VAL A 297 8.69 15.16 -9.45
C VAL A 297 8.57 15.07 -10.97
N ARG A 298 7.40 15.43 -11.53
CA ARG A 298 7.09 15.26 -12.96
C ARG A 298 7.94 16.12 -13.90
N SER A 299 8.45 17.27 -13.44
CA SER A 299 9.34 18.12 -14.26
C SER A 299 10.77 17.59 -14.32
N ASN A 300 11.20 16.79 -13.34
CA ASN A 300 12.55 16.24 -13.30
C ASN A 300 12.60 14.80 -13.82
N ASN A 301 11.61 13.97 -13.50
CA ASN A 301 11.45 12.64 -14.07
C ASN A 301 9.97 12.24 -14.10
N ARG A 302 9.43 11.99 -15.29
CA ARG A 302 8.01 11.61 -15.48
C ARG A 302 7.73 10.14 -15.18
N GLU A 303 8.76 9.30 -15.12
CA GLU A 303 8.65 7.87 -14.82
C GLU A 303 8.58 7.62 -13.31
N VAL A 304 9.01 8.59 -12.49
CA VAL A 304 8.93 8.52 -11.03
C VAL A 304 7.50 8.79 -10.58
N SER A 305 6.90 7.83 -9.90
CA SER A 305 5.55 7.98 -9.34
C SER A 305 5.55 8.92 -8.14
N PHE A 306 4.40 9.53 -7.85
CA PHE A 306 4.18 10.34 -6.65
C PHE A 306 2.93 9.87 -5.90
N SER A 307 3.09 9.57 -4.61
CA SER A 307 2.01 9.11 -3.75
C SER A 307 1.97 9.84 -2.41
N VAL A 308 0.79 9.81 -1.77
CA VAL A 308 0.55 10.50 -0.48
C VAL A 308 -0.30 9.62 0.43
N SER A 309 0.06 9.54 1.72
CA SER A 309 -0.77 8.92 2.75
C SER A 309 -1.93 9.82 3.17
N VAL A 310 -3.14 9.26 3.22
CA VAL A 310 -4.38 10.00 3.50
C VAL A 310 -5.28 9.28 4.51
N PHE A 311 -6.09 10.06 5.22
CA PHE A 311 -7.19 9.53 6.03
C PHE A 311 -8.40 9.21 5.14
N GLY A 312 -9.05 8.08 5.42
CA GLY A 312 -10.09 7.49 4.54
C GLY A 312 -11.27 8.40 4.22
N ASN A 313 -11.88 9.07 5.20
CA ASN A 313 -13.00 9.97 4.90
C ASN A 313 -12.52 11.38 4.55
N PRO A 314 -12.72 11.90 3.32
CA PRO A 314 -12.13 13.17 2.88
C PRO A 314 -12.67 14.39 3.63
N ARG A 315 -13.92 14.34 4.07
CA ARG A 315 -14.55 15.45 4.79
C ARG A 315 -14.02 15.55 6.22
N ARG A 316 -13.89 14.41 6.90
CA ARG A 316 -13.26 14.34 8.23
C ARG A 316 -11.77 14.68 8.13
N ALA A 317 -11.06 14.14 7.14
CA ALA A 317 -9.66 14.45 6.87
C ALA A 317 -9.43 15.96 6.66
N ALA A 318 -10.30 16.62 5.89
CA ALA A 318 -10.28 18.07 5.73
C ALA A 318 -10.42 18.78 7.08
N ARG A 319 -11.43 18.42 7.88
CA ARG A 319 -11.72 19.08 9.16
C ARG A 319 -10.65 18.87 10.23
N PHE A 320 -10.13 17.66 10.38
CA PHE A 320 -9.26 17.27 11.48
C PHE A 320 -7.78 17.37 11.15
N ALA A 321 -7.43 17.13 9.90
CA ALA A 321 -6.05 17.02 9.44
C ALA A 321 -5.69 18.08 8.39
N GLY A 322 -6.64 18.94 7.99
CA GLY A 322 -6.44 19.88 6.89
C GLY A 322 -6.13 19.18 5.58
N GLN A 323 -6.65 17.96 5.38
CA GLN A 323 -6.34 17.11 4.23
C GLN A 323 -7.59 16.90 3.37
N ARG A 324 -7.89 17.86 2.50
CA ARG A 324 -9.00 17.77 1.53
C ARG A 324 -8.53 17.15 0.22
N TRP A 325 -8.23 15.85 0.25
CA TRP A 325 -7.57 15.16 -0.86
C TRP A 325 -8.39 15.05 -2.14
N THR A 326 -9.70 15.24 -2.08
CA THR A 326 -10.57 15.31 -3.26
C THR A 326 -10.18 16.41 -4.25
N ASP A 327 -9.51 17.46 -3.78
CA ASP A 327 -9.11 18.64 -4.56
C ASP A 327 -7.80 18.46 -5.31
N TRP A 328 -7.01 17.44 -4.94
CA TRP A 328 -5.67 17.26 -5.48
C TRP A 328 -5.33 15.81 -5.83
N VAL A 329 -6.26 14.87 -5.71
CA VAL A 329 -6.06 13.45 -6.05
C VAL A 329 -5.56 13.24 -7.49
N GLU A 330 -5.88 14.14 -8.43
CA GLU A 330 -5.38 14.08 -9.81
C GLU A 330 -3.87 14.35 -9.95
N TYR A 331 -3.22 14.87 -8.89
CA TYR A 331 -1.79 15.17 -8.90
C TYR A 331 -0.92 14.02 -8.41
N VAL A 332 -1.52 12.97 -7.84
CA VAL A 332 -0.83 11.77 -7.36
C VAL A 332 -1.14 10.58 -8.27
N ASP A 333 -0.21 9.64 -8.36
CA ASP A 333 -0.42 8.40 -9.13
C ASP A 333 -1.17 7.36 -8.27
N PHE A 334 -0.92 7.33 -6.96
CA PHE A 334 -1.71 6.55 -6.01
C PHE A 334 -1.82 7.21 -4.63
N LEU A 335 -2.98 7.01 -3.99
CA LEU A 335 -3.25 7.35 -2.59
C LEU A 335 -2.98 6.13 -1.73
N VAL A 336 -2.37 6.35 -0.56
CA VAL A 336 -2.21 5.32 0.47
C VAL A 336 -3.16 5.66 1.61
N VAL A 337 -4.27 4.93 1.73
CA VAL A 337 -5.31 5.21 2.70
C VAL A 337 -4.99 4.51 4.02
N ASP A 338 -4.94 5.25 5.12
CA ASP A 338 -4.77 4.67 6.44
C ASP A 338 -6.05 4.00 6.93
N LEU A 339 -6.03 2.66 6.86
CA LEU A 339 -7.11 1.78 7.27
C LEU A 339 -6.63 0.81 8.38
N GLY A 340 -5.63 1.24 9.15
CA GLY A 340 -5.10 0.44 10.25
C GLY A 340 -6.15 0.14 11.31
N ARG A 341 -6.07 -1.06 11.90
CA ARG A 341 -6.98 -1.56 12.97
C ARG A 341 -7.16 -0.58 14.14
N GLY A 342 -6.17 0.26 14.44
CA GLY A 342 -6.23 1.28 15.49
C GLY A 342 -7.27 2.38 15.25
N ASN A 343 -7.71 2.58 14.00
CA ASN A 343 -8.75 3.55 13.64
C ASN A 343 -10.17 3.05 13.94
N TYR A 344 -10.31 1.79 14.37
CA TYR A 344 -11.58 1.12 14.64
C TYR A 344 -11.64 0.71 16.11
N THR A 345 -12.81 0.83 16.73
CA THR A 345 -13.02 0.50 18.15
C THR A 345 -13.78 -0.81 18.36
N GLU A 346 -14.40 -1.29 17.29
CA GLU A 346 -15.28 -2.44 17.24
C GLU A 346 -14.49 -3.75 17.21
N SER A 347 -15.20 -4.88 17.11
CA SER A 347 -14.55 -6.20 17.04
C SER A 347 -13.69 -6.36 15.79
N TYR A 348 -12.84 -7.39 15.77
CA TYR A 348 -12.05 -7.70 14.59
C TYR A 348 -12.93 -8.06 13.38
N GLU A 349 -14.02 -8.78 13.60
CA GLU A 349 -15.00 -9.12 12.57
C GLU A 349 -15.72 -7.89 12.03
N ASP A 350 -16.03 -6.92 12.89
CA ASP A 350 -16.58 -5.62 12.49
C ASP A 350 -15.56 -4.82 11.68
N TYR A 351 -14.30 -4.81 12.12
CA TYR A 351 -13.21 -4.16 11.41
C TYR A 351 -13.08 -4.67 9.96
N LEU A 352 -13.13 -5.99 9.76
CA LEU A 352 -13.08 -6.59 8.41
C LEU A 352 -14.25 -6.15 7.52
N ARG A 353 -15.44 -5.92 8.10
CA ARG A 353 -16.59 -5.41 7.35
C ARG A 353 -16.44 -3.94 7.02
N PHE A 354 -16.07 -3.12 8.00
CA PHE A 354 -15.93 -1.68 7.82
C PHE A 354 -14.80 -1.30 6.88
N VAL A 355 -13.65 -1.99 6.96
CA VAL A 355 -12.53 -1.71 6.07
C VAL A 355 -12.89 -1.99 4.60
N LYS A 356 -13.67 -3.04 4.34
CA LYS A 356 -14.19 -3.34 3.00
C LYS A 356 -15.09 -2.22 2.49
N ASP A 357 -16.02 -1.76 3.32
CA ASP A 357 -16.94 -0.66 2.98
C ASP A 357 -16.20 0.66 2.79
N ASP A 358 -15.21 0.97 3.64
CA ASP A 358 -14.39 2.17 3.57
C ASP A 358 -13.54 2.20 2.28
N VAL A 359 -12.92 1.09 1.88
CA VAL A 359 -12.20 0.98 0.60
C VAL A 359 -13.14 1.28 -0.55
N LYS A 360 -14.35 0.70 -0.53
CA LYS A 360 -15.35 0.91 -1.57
C LYS A 360 -15.77 2.37 -1.66
N GLU A 361 -16.07 3.02 -0.54
CA GLU A 361 -16.40 4.46 -0.50
C GLU A 361 -15.26 5.30 -1.08
N VAL A 362 -14.01 5.03 -0.67
CA VAL A 362 -12.85 5.77 -1.17
C VAL A 362 -12.69 5.55 -2.68
N LYS A 363 -12.84 4.32 -3.17
CA LYS A 363 -12.77 4.00 -4.61
C LYS A 363 -13.86 4.73 -5.41
N GLU A 364 -15.09 4.79 -4.89
CA GLU A 364 -16.19 5.53 -5.53
C GLU A 364 -15.87 7.03 -5.62
N ILE A 365 -15.29 7.61 -4.56
CA ILE A 365 -14.89 9.02 -4.55
C ILE A 365 -13.72 9.26 -5.51
N VAL A 366 -12.67 8.45 -5.46
CA VAL A 366 -11.44 8.64 -6.26
C VAL A 366 -11.70 8.39 -7.74
N GLY A 367 -12.49 7.37 -8.07
CA GLY A 367 -12.72 6.93 -9.45
C GLY A 367 -11.42 6.51 -10.13
N ASN A 368 -11.23 6.93 -11.38
CA ASN A 368 -10.02 6.60 -12.17
C ASN A 368 -8.89 7.65 -12.06
N ARG A 369 -8.95 8.56 -11.08
CA ARG A 369 -8.01 9.69 -10.97
C ARG A 369 -6.64 9.27 -10.41
N ALA A 370 -6.63 8.29 -9.50
CA ALA A 370 -5.45 7.71 -8.89
C ALA A 370 -5.76 6.26 -8.46
N TYR A 371 -4.73 5.43 -8.25
CA TYR A 371 -4.94 4.15 -7.56
C TYR A 371 -5.15 4.37 -6.06
N VAL A 372 -5.87 3.46 -5.42
CA VAL A 372 -6.18 3.47 -3.98
C VAL A 372 -5.52 2.26 -3.35
N TYR A 373 -4.45 2.52 -2.60
CA TYR A 373 -3.75 1.49 -1.83
C TYR A 373 -4.23 1.54 -0.38
N ALA A 374 -4.56 0.39 0.17
CA ALA A 374 -4.93 0.27 1.56
C ALA A 374 -3.69 0.01 2.42
N MET A 375 -3.44 0.87 3.40
CA MET A 375 -2.37 0.66 4.37
C MET A 375 -2.87 -0.20 5.53
N VAL A 376 -2.17 -1.30 5.80
CA VAL A 376 -2.42 -2.20 6.93
C VAL A 376 -1.24 -2.15 7.87
N ASN A 377 -1.46 -1.62 9.07
CA ASN A 377 -0.50 -1.74 10.16
C ASN A 377 -0.61 -3.14 10.79
N LEU A 378 0.37 -4.00 10.51
CA LEU A 378 0.43 -5.38 10.96
C LEU A 378 0.48 -5.50 12.49
N ARG A 379 1.16 -4.57 13.18
CA ARG A 379 1.16 -4.58 14.65
C ARG A 379 -0.23 -4.27 15.19
N GLY A 380 -0.90 -3.28 14.58
CA GLY A 380 -2.27 -2.92 14.93
C GLY A 380 -3.26 -4.06 14.71
N LEU A 381 -3.04 -4.93 13.73
CA LEU A 381 -3.89 -6.09 13.45
C LEU A 381 -4.02 -7.04 14.64
N TYR A 382 -3.03 -7.08 15.52
CA TYR A 382 -2.99 -7.90 16.73
C TYR A 382 -3.09 -7.04 17.99
N ARG A 383 -3.83 -5.92 17.91
CA ARG A 383 -4.00 -4.97 19.01
C ARG A 383 -4.51 -5.67 20.26
N GLU A 384 -5.49 -6.54 20.13
CA GLU A 384 -6.11 -7.25 21.24
C GLU A 384 -5.07 -8.08 22.01
N GLU A 385 -4.16 -8.76 21.32
CA GLU A 385 -3.08 -9.51 21.94
C GLU A 385 -2.01 -8.59 22.53
N VAL A 386 -1.57 -7.57 21.78
CA VAL A 386 -0.52 -6.63 22.20
C VAL A 386 -0.95 -5.84 23.44
N ASP A 387 -2.17 -5.30 23.43
CA ASP A 387 -2.76 -4.53 24.53
C ASP A 387 -3.00 -5.45 25.74
N SER A 388 -3.39 -6.72 25.54
CA SER A 388 -3.56 -7.68 26.64
C SER A 388 -2.25 -7.98 27.35
N LEU A 389 -1.16 -8.26 26.60
CA LEU A 389 0.16 -8.49 27.18
C LEU A 389 0.68 -7.26 27.94
N ALA A 390 0.50 -6.06 27.36
CA ALA A 390 0.89 -4.81 28.01
C ALA A 390 0.09 -4.55 29.30
N GLY A 391 -1.23 -4.76 29.25
CA GLY A 391 -2.11 -4.60 30.39
C GLY A 391 -1.77 -5.55 31.55
N ILE A 392 -1.31 -6.78 31.27
CA ILE A 392 -0.83 -7.70 32.32
C ILE A 392 0.42 -7.12 32.98
N VAL A 393 1.38 -6.61 32.21
CA VAL A 393 2.60 -5.99 32.75
C VAL A 393 2.26 -4.78 33.64
N GLU A 394 1.33 -3.94 33.22
CA GLU A 394 0.85 -2.81 34.02
C GLU A 394 0.17 -3.27 35.31
N CYS A 395 -0.70 -4.28 35.24
CA CYS A 395 -1.32 -4.87 36.42
C CYS A 395 -0.29 -5.41 37.41
N LEU A 396 0.79 -6.03 36.92
CA LEU A 396 1.88 -6.55 37.75
C LEU A 396 2.74 -5.45 38.40
N GLU A 397 2.74 -4.23 37.87
CA GLU A 397 3.33 -3.09 38.59
C GLU A 397 2.40 -2.58 39.69
N VAL A 398 1.11 -2.43 39.38
CA VAL A 398 0.11 -1.93 40.33
C VAL A 398 -0.13 -2.90 41.50
N ILE A 399 -0.03 -4.21 41.26
CA ILE A 399 -0.32 -5.24 42.27
C ILE A 399 0.60 -5.16 43.50
N LYS A 400 1.79 -4.56 43.35
CA LYS A 400 2.77 -4.37 44.43
C LYS A 400 2.27 -3.38 45.48
N GLU A 401 1.58 -2.34 45.03
CA GLU A 401 1.24 -1.17 45.85
C GLU A 401 -0.24 -1.15 46.27
N THR A 402 -1.10 -1.92 45.60
CA THR A 402 -2.54 -1.90 45.86
C THR A 402 -2.96 -2.75 47.06
N ASP A 403 -3.98 -2.28 47.78
CA ASP A 403 -4.67 -3.06 48.82
C ASP A 403 -5.63 -4.11 48.20
N ASN A 404 -6.12 -3.88 46.97
CA ASN A 404 -7.07 -4.78 46.31
C ASN A 404 -6.39 -5.71 45.28
N LYS A 405 -5.47 -6.55 45.77
CA LYS A 405 -4.69 -7.48 44.93
C LYS A 405 -5.57 -8.49 44.18
N SER A 406 -6.69 -8.92 44.78
CA SER A 406 -7.62 -9.86 44.16
C SER A 406 -8.24 -9.31 42.87
N ALA A 407 -8.72 -8.05 42.88
CA ALA A 407 -9.28 -7.44 41.67
C ALA A 407 -8.24 -7.28 40.56
N VAL A 408 -6.98 -6.99 40.91
CA VAL A 408 -5.89 -6.95 39.94
C VAL A 408 -5.59 -8.33 39.37
N CYS A 409 -5.60 -9.38 40.19
CA CYS A 409 -5.43 -10.76 39.74
C CYS A 409 -6.55 -11.19 38.78
N GLU A 410 -7.82 -10.86 39.06
CA GLU A 410 -8.95 -11.13 38.15
C GLU A 410 -8.79 -10.42 36.81
N LYS A 411 -8.27 -9.17 36.83
CA LYS A 411 -7.96 -8.44 35.61
C LYS A 411 -6.84 -9.12 34.80
N ILE A 412 -5.80 -9.63 35.47
CA ILE A 412 -4.73 -10.42 34.82
C ILE A 412 -5.32 -11.68 34.17
N GLU A 413 -6.15 -12.44 34.88
CA GLU A 413 -6.81 -13.65 34.34
C GLU A 413 -7.62 -13.32 33.08
N LYS A 414 -8.41 -12.24 33.11
CA LYS A 414 -9.18 -11.77 31.96
C LYS A 414 -8.29 -11.40 30.77
N LEU A 415 -7.24 -10.61 30.98
CA LEU A 415 -6.32 -10.24 29.89
C LEU A 415 -5.59 -11.46 29.33
N TYR A 416 -5.15 -12.38 30.18
CA TYR A 416 -4.46 -13.59 29.74
C TYR A 416 -5.36 -14.51 28.92
N SER A 417 -6.66 -14.60 29.25
CA SER A 417 -7.62 -15.39 28.46
C SER A 417 -7.69 -14.98 26.99
N MET A 418 -7.35 -13.73 26.64
CA MET A 418 -7.33 -13.23 25.26
C MET A 418 -6.20 -13.85 24.43
N VAL A 419 -5.12 -14.31 25.08
CA VAL A 419 -3.92 -14.84 24.42
C VAL A 419 -3.66 -16.31 24.71
N ALA A 420 -4.37 -16.91 25.67
CA ALA A 420 -4.11 -18.27 26.15
C ALA A 420 -4.21 -19.34 25.06
N GLU A 421 -5.25 -19.33 24.21
CA GLU A 421 -5.40 -20.32 23.14
C GLU A 421 -4.31 -20.19 22.06
N ARG A 422 -3.85 -18.97 21.79
CA ARG A 422 -2.72 -18.73 20.88
C ARG A 422 -1.41 -19.22 21.48
N LEU A 423 -1.19 -18.96 22.76
CA LEU A 423 -0.01 -19.45 23.48
C LEU A 423 0.01 -20.97 23.51
N LYS A 424 -1.13 -21.61 23.81
CA LYS A 424 -1.29 -23.06 23.80
C LYS A 424 -0.97 -23.68 22.43
N ALA A 425 -1.44 -23.05 21.36
CA ALA A 425 -1.21 -23.53 19.99
C ALA A 425 0.26 -23.38 19.54
N SER A 426 0.97 -22.36 20.04
CA SER A 426 2.34 -22.03 19.62
C SER A 426 3.42 -22.60 20.53
N ASP A 427 3.20 -22.60 21.85
CA ASP A 427 4.09 -23.15 22.86
C ASP A 427 3.30 -23.63 24.10
N SER A 428 2.85 -24.88 24.05
CA SER A 428 2.13 -25.52 25.16
C SER A 428 2.94 -25.64 26.46
N GLY A 429 4.27 -25.58 26.38
CA GLY A 429 5.14 -25.61 27.56
C GLY A 429 5.12 -24.27 28.29
N LEU A 430 5.34 -23.18 27.55
CA LEU A 430 5.25 -21.82 28.08
C LEU A 430 3.84 -21.49 28.58
N MET A 431 2.79 -21.98 27.90
CA MET A 431 1.41 -21.86 28.37
C MET A 431 1.24 -22.47 29.78
N LYS A 432 1.72 -23.69 30.01
CA LYS A 432 1.65 -24.33 31.33
C LYS A 432 2.42 -23.57 32.41
N GLU A 433 3.57 -22.98 32.03
CA GLU A 433 4.36 -22.15 32.94
C GLU A 433 3.60 -20.89 33.36
N VAL A 434 2.97 -20.20 32.40
CA VAL A 434 2.16 -19.00 32.68
C VAL A 434 0.91 -19.34 33.48
N ASP A 435 0.20 -20.40 33.12
CA ASP A 435 -0.98 -20.89 33.86
C ASP A 435 -0.62 -21.20 35.32
N ALA A 436 0.46 -21.95 35.54
CA ALA A 436 0.93 -22.27 36.88
C ALA A 436 1.29 -21.00 37.67
N ALA A 437 1.92 -20.03 37.02
CA ALA A 437 2.29 -18.78 37.67
C ALA A 437 1.09 -17.90 38.04
N ILE A 438 0.04 -17.87 37.20
CA ILE A 438 -1.22 -17.18 37.51
C ILE A 438 -1.96 -17.88 38.66
N MET A 439 -2.02 -19.22 38.65
CA MET A 439 -2.62 -19.99 39.76
C MET A 439 -1.87 -19.75 41.07
N GLU A 440 -0.55 -19.73 41.03
CA GLU A 440 0.29 -19.50 42.19
C GLU A 440 0.16 -18.07 42.72
N LEU A 441 0.06 -17.07 41.83
CA LEU A 441 -0.23 -15.68 42.19
C LEU A 441 -1.57 -15.59 42.96
N LYS A 442 -2.63 -16.22 42.44
CA LYS A 442 -3.95 -16.24 43.07
C LYS A 442 -3.92 -16.90 44.45
N ARG A 443 -3.21 -18.04 44.56
CA ARG A 443 -3.04 -18.75 45.83
C ARG A 443 -2.31 -17.90 46.86
N THR A 444 -1.23 -17.25 46.44
CA THR A 444 -0.39 -16.39 47.28
C THR A 444 -1.16 -15.19 47.80
N ILE A 445 -1.97 -14.54 46.95
CA ILE A 445 -2.84 -13.44 47.34
C ILE A 445 -3.86 -13.90 48.39
N THR A 446 -4.48 -15.06 48.18
CA THR A 446 -5.48 -15.62 49.10
C THR A 446 -4.88 -15.96 50.46
N SER A 447 -3.62 -16.44 50.49
CA SER A 447 -2.92 -16.74 51.74
C SER A 447 -2.23 -15.54 52.39
N GLY A 448 -2.30 -14.34 51.80
CA GLY A 448 -1.64 -13.13 52.30
C GLY A 448 -0.11 -13.14 52.18
N GLY A 449 0.45 -13.89 51.21
CA GLY A 449 1.89 -13.97 50.96
C GLY A 449 2.42 -12.84 50.07
N SER A 450 3.75 -12.75 49.93
CA SER A 450 4.38 -11.78 49.00
C SER A 450 4.22 -12.22 47.55
N VAL A 451 3.80 -11.29 46.69
CA VAL A 451 3.56 -11.50 45.24
C VAL A 451 4.76 -11.07 44.37
N GLU A 452 5.87 -10.63 44.96
CA GLU A 452 6.97 -9.97 44.24
C GLU A 452 7.69 -10.93 43.29
N GLU A 453 8.07 -12.11 43.77
CA GLU A 453 8.81 -13.11 42.98
C GLU A 453 7.95 -13.64 41.82
N ILE A 454 6.70 -14.03 42.11
CA ILE A 454 5.78 -14.56 41.11
C ILE A 454 5.35 -13.49 40.10
N GLY A 455 5.18 -12.25 40.55
CA GLY A 455 4.87 -11.12 39.68
C GLY A 455 6.03 -10.78 38.75
N SER A 456 7.27 -10.89 39.22
CA SER A 456 8.48 -10.74 38.40
C SER A 456 8.57 -11.81 37.32
N LEU A 457 8.31 -13.08 37.67
CA LEU A 457 8.28 -14.20 36.73
C LEU A 457 7.23 -13.99 35.63
N LEU A 458 5.99 -13.63 36.01
CA LEU A 458 4.93 -13.32 35.05
C LEU A 458 5.32 -12.15 34.14
N LYS A 459 5.90 -11.09 34.71
CA LYS A 459 6.34 -9.93 33.93
C LYS A 459 7.43 -10.31 32.92
N GLN A 460 8.37 -11.17 33.30
CA GLN A 460 9.40 -11.68 32.40
C GLN A 460 8.79 -12.50 31.27
N ASN A 461 7.82 -13.37 31.57
CA ASN A 461 7.11 -14.15 30.56
C ASN A 461 6.32 -13.27 29.59
N MET A 462 5.61 -12.24 30.08
CA MET A 462 4.90 -11.30 29.21
C MET A 462 5.87 -10.51 28.32
N LYS A 463 6.99 -10.03 28.87
CA LYS A 463 8.03 -9.35 28.08
C LYS A 463 8.63 -10.27 27.03
N ARG A 464 8.89 -11.53 27.36
CA ARG A 464 9.37 -12.54 26.39
C ARG A 464 8.38 -12.69 25.23
N LEU A 465 7.08 -12.77 25.49
CA LEU A 465 6.05 -12.83 24.45
C LEU A 465 5.97 -11.54 23.62
N GLN A 466 6.21 -10.37 24.22
CA GLN A 466 6.22 -9.09 23.52
C GLN A 466 7.47 -8.88 22.65
N GLU A 467 8.63 -9.38 23.09
CA GLU A 467 9.93 -9.16 22.43
C GLU A 467 10.26 -10.27 21.43
N ASN A 468 10.02 -11.54 21.79
CA ASN A 468 10.34 -12.72 20.99
C ASN A 468 9.22 -13.78 21.10
N PRO A 469 8.06 -13.53 20.47
CA PRO A 469 6.92 -14.45 20.50
C PRO A 469 7.28 -15.80 19.86
N PRO A 470 6.77 -16.94 20.38
CA PRO A 470 6.89 -18.23 19.71
C PRO A 470 6.30 -18.21 18.30
N LYS A 471 6.88 -18.99 17.37
CA LYS A 471 6.36 -19.09 15.99
C LYS A 471 4.89 -19.51 16.02
N GLY A 472 4.03 -18.81 15.28
CA GLY A 472 2.60 -19.06 15.21
C GLY A 472 1.76 -18.48 16.35
N PHE A 473 2.37 -17.79 17.33
CA PHE A 473 1.62 -17.08 18.39
C PHE A 473 0.70 -16.02 17.79
N TYR A 474 1.25 -15.16 16.93
CA TYR A 474 0.46 -14.32 16.04
C TYR A 474 0.09 -15.17 14.81
N ARG A 475 -1.21 -15.31 14.51
CA ARG A 475 -1.68 -16.18 13.44
C ARG A 475 -1.73 -15.41 12.11
N SER A 476 -1.25 -16.03 11.04
CA SER A 476 -1.31 -15.48 9.68
C SER A 476 -2.73 -15.37 9.11
N ASP A 477 -3.69 -16.10 9.67
CA ASP A 477 -5.08 -16.07 9.23
C ASP A 477 -5.69 -14.66 9.31
N SER A 478 -5.31 -13.86 10.31
CA SER A 478 -5.73 -12.45 10.40
C SER A 478 -5.22 -11.64 9.20
N VAL A 479 -4.00 -11.89 8.74
CA VAL A 479 -3.46 -11.24 7.53
C VAL A 479 -4.24 -11.71 6.29
N LYS A 480 -4.56 -13.02 6.18
CA LYS A 480 -5.38 -13.57 5.07
C LYS A 480 -6.75 -12.90 5.01
N GLN A 481 -7.41 -12.76 6.16
CA GLN A 481 -8.75 -12.21 6.25
C GLN A 481 -8.78 -10.71 5.90
N ILE A 482 -7.83 -9.92 6.40
CA ILE A 482 -7.76 -8.49 6.04
C ILE A 482 -7.44 -8.30 4.56
N MET A 483 -6.49 -9.05 3.99
CA MET A 483 -6.18 -8.97 2.56
C MET A 483 -7.41 -9.25 1.70
N ARG A 484 -8.16 -10.31 2.01
CA ARG A 484 -9.43 -10.61 1.31
C ARG A 484 -10.46 -9.51 1.46
N ALA A 485 -10.61 -8.93 2.64
CA ALA A 485 -11.54 -7.82 2.86
C ALA A 485 -11.19 -6.58 2.01
N LEU A 486 -9.90 -6.29 1.85
CA LEU A 486 -9.40 -5.19 1.01
C LEU A 486 -9.60 -5.46 -0.49
N GLU A 487 -9.30 -6.68 -0.94
CA GLU A 487 -9.55 -7.12 -2.32
C GLU A 487 -11.06 -7.06 -2.65
N ASP A 488 -11.90 -7.58 -1.77
CA ASP A 488 -13.36 -7.51 -1.86
C ASP A 488 -13.90 -6.07 -1.89
N GLY A 489 -13.21 -5.14 -1.23
CA GLY A 489 -13.52 -3.71 -1.25
C GLY A 489 -13.10 -3.03 -2.55
N GLY A 490 -12.30 -3.69 -3.38
CA GLY A 490 -11.79 -3.16 -4.65
C GLY A 490 -10.54 -2.29 -4.51
N ALA A 491 -9.72 -2.50 -3.47
CA ALA A 491 -8.43 -1.85 -3.34
C ALA A 491 -7.55 -2.17 -4.57
N ASP A 492 -6.85 -1.16 -5.10
CA ASP A 492 -5.93 -1.35 -6.23
C ASP A 492 -4.59 -1.94 -5.78
N GLY A 493 -4.26 -1.82 -4.50
CA GLY A 493 -3.06 -2.40 -3.92
C GLY A 493 -3.07 -2.34 -2.40
N VAL A 494 -2.10 -3.00 -1.76
CA VAL A 494 -1.95 -3.01 -0.31
C VAL A 494 -0.54 -2.59 0.08
N LEU A 495 -0.44 -1.72 1.09
CA LEU A 495 0.81 -1.39 1.78
C LEU A 495 0.82 -2.05 3.16
N LEU A 496 1.72 -3.02 3.36
CA LEU A 496 1.94 -3.64 4.67
C LEU A 496 2.93 -2.82 5.49
N VAL A 497 2.57 -2.48 6.73
CA VAL A 497 3.43 -1.72 7.66
C VAL A 497 3.67 -2.55 8.93
N SER A 498 4.89 -3.01 9.21
CA SER A 498 6.14 -2.86 8.44
C SER A 498 6.97 -4.14 8.43
N SER A 499 8.07 -4.15 7.67
CA SER A 499 8.99 -5.27 7.55
C SER A 499 9.57 -5.72 8.90
N GLU A 500 9.80 -4.80 9.83
CA GLU A 500 10.25 -5.12 11.20
C GLU A 500 9.24 -6.02 11.92
N ILE A 501 7.94 -5.73 11.77
CA ILE A 501 6.89 -6.53 12.41
C ILE A 501 6.79 -7.91 11.76
N VAL A 502 6.94 -7.98 10.43
CA VAL A 502 6.98 -9.27 9.71
C VAL A 502 8.12 -10.14 10.22
N GLU A 503 9.32 -9.57 10.37
CA GLU A 503 10.48 -10.27 10.88
C GLU A 503 10.28 -10.70 12.34
N LYS A 504 9.84 -9.77 13.19
CA LYS A 504 9.61 -10.01 14.62
C LYS A 504 8.54 -11.07 14.87
N PHE A 505 7.48 -11.09 14.07
CA PHE A 505 6.39 -12.07 14.20
C PHE A 505 6.67 -13.35 13.40
N GLY A 506 7.77 -13.41 12.64
CA GLY A 506 8.21 -14.59 11.91
C GLY A 506 7.33 -14.93 10.71
N PHE A 507 6.74 -13.94 10.04
CA PHE A 507 5.69 -14.09 9.02
C PHE A 507 6.18 -14.25 7.58
N TRP A 508 7.48 -14.26 7.31
CA TRP A 508 7.97 -14.30 5.93
C TRP A 508 7.49 -15.52 5.15
N ASP A 509 7.48 -16.70 5.78
CA ASP A 509 7.01 -17.94 5.16
C ASP A 509 5.50 -17.88 4.90
N GLU A 510 4.73 -17.39 5.87
CA GLU A 510 3.28 -17.30 5.80
C GLU A 510 2.83 -16.25 4.78
N ILE A 511 3.50 -15.10 4.72
CA ILE A 511 3.28 -14.09 3.67
C ILE A 511 3.64 -14.70 2.31
N ALA A 512 4.72 -15.46 2.19
CA ALA A 512 5.06 -16.16 0.95
C ALA A 512 4.03 -17.21 0.53
N GLU A 513 3.54 -18.03 1.45
CA GLU A 513 2.47 -18.99 1.20
C GLU A 513 1.18 -18.28 0.76
N MET A 514 0.81 -17.21 1.47
CA MET A 514 -0.37 -16.41 1.19
C MET A 514 -0.36 -15.76 -0.19
N LEU A 515 0.80 -15.22 -0.57
CA LEU A 515 0.95 -14.36 -1.73
C LEU A 515 1.52 -15.10 -2.95
N GLY A 516 1.94 -16.36 -2.77
CA GLY A 516 2.57 -17.22 -3.77
C GLY A 516 1.64 -17.82 -4.83
N ASP A 517 0.32 -17.75 -4.66
CA ASP A 517 -0.68 -18.29 -5.62
C ASP A 517 -0.90 -17.39 -6.85
N VAL A 518 -0.25 -16.23 -6.94
CA VAL A 518 -0.33 -15.35 -8.11
C VAL A 518 0.87 -15.62 -9.01
N LYS A 519 0.60 -16.12 -10.23
CA LYS A 519 1.60 -16.28 -11.29
C LYS A 519 2.49 -15.04 -11.36
N PRO A 520 3.82 -15.19 -11.56
CA PRO A 520 4.66 -14.03 -11.84
C PRO A 520 4.02 -13.28 -13.00
N VAL A 521 3.75 -12.00 -12.78
CA VAL A 521 3.49 -11.08 -13.88
C VAL A 521 4.70 -11.22 -14.77
N VAL A 522 4.51 -11.84 -15.93
CA VAL A 522 5.45 -11.75 -17.02
C VAL A 522 5.39 -10.28 -17.41
N GLU A 523 6.25 -9.46 -16.79
CA GLU A 523 6.62 -8.20 -17.40
C GLU A 523 7.06 -8.58 -18.81
N GLN A 524 6.38 -8.05 -19.82
CA GLN A 524 7.03 -7.89 -21.10
C GLN A 524 8.24 -7.00 -20.82
N GLU A 525 9.38 -7.63 -20.51
CA GLU A 525 10.67 -6.96 -20.51
C GLU A 525 10.79 -6.33 -21.90
N SER A 526 10.51 -5.03 -21.97
CA SER A 526 10.97 -4.25 -23.09
C SER A 526 12.49 -4.36 -23.03
N LEU A 527 13.06 -5.20 -23.89
CA LEU A 527 14.46 -5.25 -24.27
C LEU A 527 14.81 -3.94 -25.01
N GLU A 528 14.55 -2.80 -24.38
CA GLU A 528 15.09 -1.52 -24.80
C GLU A 528 16.36 -1.27 -23.98
N PRO A 529 17.53 -1.16 -24.63
CA PRO A 529 18.74 -0.74 -23.93
C PRO A 529 18.43 0.58 -23.24
N SER A 530 18.66 0.62 -21.92
CA SER A 530 18.23 1.71 -21.04
C SER A 530 18.21 3.06 -21.75
N MET A 531 17.01 3.62 -21.91
CA MET A 531 16.80 4.91 -22.58
C MET A 531 17.67 6.03 -21.96
N GLY A 532 18.18 5.85 -20.74
CA GLY A 532 19.21 6.68 -20.10
C GLY A 532 20.57 6.70 -20.82
N VAL A 533 21.04 5.56 -21.36
CA VAL A 533 22.28 5.48 -22.16
C VAL A 533 22.07 6.13 -23.54
N VAL A 534 20.94 5.86 -24.18
CA VAL A 534 20.57 6.49 -25.47
C VAL A 534 20.39 8.01 -25.32
N ARG A 535 19.77 8.48 -24.22
CA ARG A 535 19.64 9.92 -23.90
C ARG A 535 21.00 10.58 -23.63
N LYS A 536 21.95 9.90 -22.97
CA LYS A 536 23.33 10.40 -22.78
C LYS A 536 24.07 10.54 -24.12
N PHE A 537 23.86 9.63 -25.07
CA PHE A 537 24.44 9.75 -26.41
C PHE A 537 23.81 10.88 -27.23
N LEU A 538 22.49 11.01 -27.19
CA LEU A 538 21.76 12.07 -27.89
C LEU A 538 22.09 13.47 -27.33
N SER A 539 22.29 13.59 -26.02
CA SER A 539 22.68 14.86 -25.39
C SER A 539 24.12 15.25 -25.74
N ALA A 540 25.07 14.29 -25.75
CA ALA A 540 26.45 14.53 -26.16
C ALA A 540 26.55 14.96 -27.64
N GLU A 541 25.82 14.31 -28.56
CA GLU A 541 25.77 14.71 -29.97
C GLU A 541 25.17 16.11 -30.16
N THR A 542 24.18 16.47 -29.35
CA THR A 542 23.56 17.81 -29.37
C THR A 542 24.56 18.87 -28.91
N VAL A 543 25.34 18.61 -27.85
CA VAL A 543 26.39 19.50 -27.36
C VAL A 543 27.50 19.67 -28.40
N ILE A 544 27.97 18.59 -29.03
CA ILE A 544 28.98 18.65 -30.10
C ILE A 544 28.47 19.48 -31.29
N ARG A 545 27.19 19.32 -31.67
CA ARG A 545 26.57 20.11 -32.75
C ARG A 545 26.53 21.60 -32.41
N ALA A 546 26.17 21.96 -31.17
CA ALA A 546 26.15 23.34 -30.71
C ALA A 546 27.56 23.97 -30.69
N LEU A 547 28.58 23.21 -30.26
CA LEU A 547 29.97 23.67 -30.30
C LEU A 547 30.45 23.92 -31.74
N LYS A 548 30.13 23.04 -32.69
CA LYS A 548 30.46 23.22 -34.12
C LYS A 548 29.80 24.46 -34.73
N GLN A 549 28.55 24.74 -34.38
CA GLN A 549 27.88 25.98 -34.82
C GLN A 549 28.55 27.24 -34.24
N LYS A 550 29.01 27.17 -32.98
CA LYS A 550 29.72 28.28 -32.34
C LYS A 550 31.10 28.53 -32.94
N ILE A 551 31.82 27.46 -33.30
CA ILE A 551 33.09 27.55 -34.05
C ILE A 551 32.84 28.26 -35.39
N LYS A 552 31.84 27.80 -36.16
CA LYS A 552 31.51 28.40 -37.46
C LYS A 552 31.16 29.89 -37.37
N ALA A 553 30.35 30.28 -36.38
CA ALA A 553 30.01 31.69 -36.16
C ALA A 553 31.23 32.56 -35.78
N LEU A 554 32.20 31.98 -35.04
CA LEU A 554 33.45 32.67 -34.69
C LEU A 554 34.37 32.78 -35.91
N GLU A 555 34.45 31.75 -36.76
CA GLU A 555 35.22 31.77 -38.02
C GLU A 555 34.71 32.86 -38.96
N GLU A 556 33.38 32.93 -39.17
CA GLU A 556 32.74 33.96 -40.00
C GLU A 556 33.02 35.38 -39.47
N LYS A 557 32.90 35.58 -38.15
CA LYS A 557 33.20 36.87 -37.51
C LYS A 557 34.68 37.24 -37.62
N THR A 558 35.57 36.25 -37.53
CA THR A 558 37.02 36.45 -37.67
C THR A 558 37.38 36.81 -39.13
N ALA A 559 36.72 36.20 -40.11
CA ALA A 559 36.89 36.51 -41.53
C ALA A 559 36.42 37.93 -41.89
N ASP A 560 35.23 38.34 -41.44
CA ASP A 560 34.71 39.71 -41.63
C ASP A 560 35.64 40.77 -41.01
N LEU A 561 36.14 40.53 -39.80
CA LEU A 561 37.12 41.41 -39.15
C LEU A 561 38.45 41.46 -39.90
N ALA A 562 38.94 40.32 -40.40
CA ALA A 562 40.18 40.24 -41.18
C ALA A 562 40.07 40.97 -42.54
N GLU A 563 38.88 41.01 -43.14
CA GLU A 563 38.61 41.72 -44.38
C GLU A 563 38.52 43.24 -44.17
N ARG A 564 37.82 43.70 -43.11
CA ARG A 564 37.78 45.12 -42.72
C ARG A 564 39.16 45.68 -42.36
N LEU A 565 40.03 44.84 -41.79
CA LEU A 565 41.43 45.15 -41.50
C LEU A 565 42.28 45.45 -42.74
N LYS A 566 41.84 45.04 -43.95
CA LYS A 566 42.53 45.37 -45.21
C LYS A 566 42.20 46.76 -45.73
N THR A 567 41.07 47.35 -45.30
CA THR A 567 40.52 48.60 -45.86
C THR A 567 40.74 49.84 -45.00
N GLU A 568 41.10 49.71 -43.71
CA GLU A 568 41.33 50.85 -42.81
C GLU A 568 42.81 50.99 -42.40
N GLU A 569 43.47 52.10 -42.76
CA GLU A 569 44.86 52.38 -42.39
C GLU A 569 45.01 52.89 -40.93
N GLY A 570 43.92 53.18 -40.22
CA GLY A 570 43.96 53.89 -38.92
C GLY A 570 43.79 53.08 -37.63
N GLY A 571 43.56 51.76 -37.68
CA GLY A 571 43.20 50.95 -36.50
C GLY A 571 43.84 49.55 -36.41
N ARG A 572 44.90 49.30 -37.19
CA ARG A 572 45.46 47.94 -37.42
C ARG A 572 45.85 47.19 -36.14
N THR A 573 46.43 47.86 -35.14
CA THR A 573 47.04 47.20 -33.99
C THR A 573 46.02 46.63 -32.99
N GLU A 574 44.92 47.34 -32.75
CA GLU A 574 43.90 46.91 -31.78
C GLU A 574 42.97 45.84 -32.37
N ALA A 575 42.62 45.99 -33.65
CA ALA A 575 41.85 44.97 -34.36
C ALA A 575 42.66 43.66 -34.59
N GLN A 576 43.99 43.73 -34.79
CA GLN A 576 44.85 42.53 -34.81
C GLN A 576 44.81 41.75 -33.48
N LYS A 577 44.86 42.43 -32.33
CA LYS A 577 44.73 41.77 -31.02
C LYS A 577 43.39 41.08 -30.83
N VAL A 578 42.31 41.69 -31.32
CA VAL A 578 40.96 41.08 -31.27
C VAL A 578 40.90 39.82 -32.13
N VAL A 579 41.49 39.84 -33.33
CA VAL A 579 41.58 38.66 -34.21
C VAL A 579 42.41 37.55 -33.56
N GLU A 580 43.58 37.85 -33.00
CA GLU A 580 44.41 36.87 -32.27
C GLU A 580 43.67 36.24 -31.08
N THR A 581 42.89 37.05 -30.36
CA THR A 581 42.08 36.58 -29.22
C THR A 581 40.96 35.65 -29.68
N LEU A 582 40.32 35.94 -30.82
CA LEU A 582 39.28 35.08 -31.40
C LEU A 582 39.86 33.77 -31.91
N LEU A 583 41.03 33.79 -32.57
CA LEU A 583 41.74 32.58 -33.01
C LEU A 583 42.07 31.66 -31.84
N LYS A 584 42.59 32.19 -30.72
CA LYS A 584 42.84 31.38 -29.51
C LYS A 584 41.56 30.76 -28.93
N LYS A 585 40.43 31.48 -28.98
CA LYS A 585 39.13 30.94 -28.53
C LYS A 585 38.64 29.82 -29.45
N ILE A 586 38.83 29.95 -30.76
CA ILE A 586 38.51 28.90 -31.74
C ILE A 586 39.35 27.65 -31.46
N GLU A 587 40.67 27.79 -31.26
CA GLU A 587 41.57 26.68 -30.93
C GLU A 587 41.13 25.95 -29.65
N THR A 588 40.79 26.70 -28.59
CA THR A 588 40.35 26.12 -27.31
C THR A 588 39.05 25.32 -27.46
N ILE A 589 38.03 25.92 -28.10
CA ILE A 589 36.72 25.27 -28.29
C ILE A 589 36.85 24.06 -29.24
N SER A 590 37.73 24.13 -30.24
CA SER A 590 38.02 23.02 -31.16
C SER A 590 38.69 21.85 -30.43
N ALA A 591 39.59 22.12 -29.49
CA ALA A 591 40.23 21.09 -28.68
C ALA A 591 39.22 20.37 -27.76
N GLU A 592 38.33 21.12 -27.11
CA GLU A 592 37.24 20.57 -26.28
C GLU A 592 36.28 19.70 -27.10
N ALA A 593 35.90 20.14 -28.31
CA ALA A 593 35.04 19.36 -29.21
C ALA A 593 35.73 18.04 -29.63
N SER A 594 37.03 18.09 -29.95
CA SER A 594 37.79 16.89 -30.35
C SER A 594 37.93 15.87 -29.21
N LEU A 595 38.08 16.34 -27.96
CA LEU A 595 38.14 15.45 -26.79
C LEU A 595 36.81 14.73 -26.57
N LEU A 596 35.70 15.46 -26.62
CA LEU A 596 34.35 14.89 -26.47
C LEU A 596 34.02 13.89 -27.59
N GLU A 597 34.48 14.12 -28.82
CA GLU A 597 34.32 13.17 -29.93
C GLU A 597 35.06 11.85 -29.67
N LYS A 598 36.26 11.89 -29.09
CA LYS A 598 37.02 10.69 -28.71
C LYS A 598 36.34 9.91 -27.58
N GLU A 599 35.84 10.61 -26.56
CA GLU A 599 35.11 9.98 -25.45
C GLU A 599 33.80 9.35 -25.93
N LEU A 600 33.06 10.02 -26.81
CA LEU A 600 31.85 9.50 -27.42
C LEU A 600 32.11 8.24 -28.25
N ALA A 601 33.20 8.22 -29.03
CA ALA A 601 33.58 7.05 -29.82
C ALA A 601 33.94 5.85 -28.94
N LYS A 602 34.69 6.07 -27.85
CA LYS A 602 35.03 5.03 -26.88
C LYS A 602 33.78 4.45 -26.20
N ALA A 603 32.86 5.30 -25.75
CA ALA A 603 31.62 4.87 -25.11
C ALA A 603 30.68 4.11 -26.08
N LYS A 604 30.62 4.50 -27.36
CA LYS A 604 29.87 3.75 -28.39
C LYS A 604 30.44 2.35 -28.61
N GLU A 605 31.76 2.18 -28.53
CA GLU A 605 32.40 0.88 -28.69
C GLU A 605 32.18 -0.02 -27.47
N GLU A 606 32.32 0.50 -26.25
CA GLU A 606 32.01 -0.24 -25.02
C GLU A 606 30.55 -0.71 -25.01
N ASN A 607 29.61 0.14 -25.45
CA ASN A 607 28.20 -0.24 -25.57
C ASN A 607 27.96 -1.34 -26.62
N ARG A 608 28.66 -1.28 -27.77
CA ARG A 608 28.59 -2.37 -28.78
C ARG A 608 29.05 -3.71 -28.21
N GLN A 609 30.11 -3.71 -27.42
CA GLN A 609 30.62 -4.93 -26.77
C GLN A 609 29.64 -5.46 -25.71
N LEU A 610 29.02 -4.57 -24.94
CA LEU A 610 27.99 -4.93 -23.97
C LEU A 610 26.76 -5.56 -24.63
N VAL A 611 26.25 -4.93 -25.70
CA VAL A 611 25.11 -5.44 -26.49
C VAL A 611 25.42 -6.82 -27.07
N ALA A 612 26.63 -7.03 -27.62
CA ALA A 612 27.05 -8.34 -28.11
C ALA A 612 27.11 -9.42 -27.00
N GLY A 613 27.51 -9.03 -25.78
CA GLY A 613 27.46 -9.90 -24.59
C GLY A 613 26.02 -10.27 -24.21
N LEU A 614 25.13 -9.29 -24.14
CA LEU A 614 23.71 -9.49 -23.81
C LEU A 614 22.99 -10.32 -24.88
N GLU A 615 23.30 -10.15 -26.17
CA GLU A 615 22.75 -11.00 -27.24
C GLU A 615 23.18 -12.47 -27.10
N LYS A 616 24.41 -12.71 -26.63
CA LYS A 616 24.90 -14.07 -26.36
C LYS A 616 24.19 -14.69 -25.17
N GLU A 617 23.93 -13.92 -24.11
CA GLU A 617 23.12 -14.36 -22.96
C GLU A 617 21.67 -14.62 -23.36
N ARG A 618 21.05 -13.73 -24.16
CA ARG A 618 19.67 -13.89 -24.68
C ARG A 618 19.48 -15.21 -25.42
N LYS A 619 20.47 -15.61 -26.25
CA LYS A 619 20.45 -16.92 -26.93
C LYS A 619 20.51 -18.10 -25.95
N GLY A 620 21.22 -17.94 -24.84
CA GLY A 620 21.26 -18.93 -23.75
C GLY A 620 19.94 -19.03 -22.97
N TYR A 621 19.24 -17.90 -22.76
CA TYR A 621 17.93 -17.87 -22.12
C TYR A 621 16.83 -18.45 -23.01
N SER A 622 16.82 -18.15 -24.32
CA SER A 622 15.88 -18.74 -25.28
C SER A 622 15.94 -20.28 -25.31
N ALA A 623 17.14 -20.86 -25.22
CA ALA A 623 17.29 -22.31 -25.12
C ALA A 623 16.75 -22.89 -23.79
N LYS A 624 16.82 -22.12 -22.69
CA LYS A 624 16.24 -22.51 -21.40
C LYS A 624 14.72 -22.34 -21.37
N GLU A 625 14.18 -21.33 -22.05
CA GLU A 625 12.73 -21.16 -22.22
C GLU A 625 12.11 -22.30 -23.05
N GLU A 626 12.77 -22.73 -24.12
CA GLU A 626 12.30 -23.89 -24.90
C GLU A 626 12.31 -25.18 -24.05
N ALA A 627 13.36 -25.37 -23.23
CA ALA A 627 13.42 -26.50 -22.29
C ALA A 627 12.35 -26.41 -21.20
N LEU A 628 12.07 -25.21 -20.69
CA LEU A 628 11.03 -24.96 -19.69
C LEU A 628 9.62 -25.13 -20.26
N ALA A 629 9.36 -24.66 -21.48
CA ALA A 629 8.10 -24.86 -22.19
C ALA A 629 7.83 -26.34 -22.46
N SER A 630 8.86 -27.08 -22.87
CA SER A 630 8.78 -28.53 -23.04
C SER A 630 8.52 -29.26 -21.71
N ALA A 631 9.12 -28.80 -20.61
CA ALA A 631 8.88 -29.34 -19.27
C ALA A 631 7.46 -29.02 -18.77
N MET A 632 6.94 -27.82 -19.05
CA MET A 632 5.59 -27.39 -18.69
C MET A 632 4.51 -28.18 -19.44
N GLU A 633 4.69 -28.43 -20.74
CA GLU A 633 3.78 -29.30 -21.50
C GLU A 633 3.81 -30.75 -21.01
N MET A 634 4.99 -31.25 -20.61
CA MET A 634 5.11 -32.55 -19.95
C MET A 634 4.34 -32.60 -18.62
N GLU A 635 4.43 -31.55 -17.81
CA GLU A 635 3.76 -31.47 -16.51
C GLU A 635 2.24 -31.31 -16.66
N LYS A 636 1.79 -30.56 -17.67
CA LYS A 636 0.38 -30.44 -18.05
C LYS A 636 -0.20 -31.79 -18.49
N ALA A 637 0.57 -32.58 -19.26
CA ALA A 637 0.17 -33.93 -19.64
C ALA A 637 0.06 -34.87 -18.43
N LYS A 638 0.99 -34.79 -17.46
CA LYS A 638 0.90 -35.57 -16.21
C LYS A 638 -0.33 -35.18 -15.38
N ARG A 639 -0.62 -33.88 -15.29
CA ARG A 639 -1.78 -33.36 -14.54
C ARG A 639 -3.10 -33.82 -15.16
N GLN A 640 -3.20 -33.79 -16.49
CA GLN A 640 -4.36 -34.31 -17.21
C GLN A 640 -4.56 -35.82 -16.96
N ALA A 641 -3.47 -36.61 -17.02
CA ALA A 641 -3.51 -38.04 -16.73
C ALA A 641 -3.96 -38.32 -15.28
N ALA A 642 -3.51 -37.52 -14.31
CA ALA A 642 -3.95 -37.62 -12.93
C ALA A 642 -5.43 -37.27 -12.76
N GLU A 643 -5.93 -36.24 -13.43
CA GLU A 643 -7.35 -35.87 -13.41
C GLU A 643 -8.26 -36.95 -14.03
N ASP A 644 -7.82 -37.56 -15.12
CA ASP A 644 -8.55 -38.67 -15.74
C ASP A 644 -8.56 -39.92 -14.84
N MET A 645 -7.46 -40.20 -14.15
CA MET A 645 -7.38 -41.27 -13.15
C MET A 645 -8.30 -41.01 -11.94
N VAL A 646 -8.40 -39.75 -11.48
CA VAL A 646 -9.35 -39.35 -10.43
C VAL A 646 -10.81 -39.53 -10.90
N LYS A 647 -11.13 -39.22 -12.16
CA LYS A 647 -12.48 -39.48 -12.70
C LYS A 647 -12.83 -40.96 -12.72
N VAL A 648 -11.88 -41.82 -13.12
CA VAL A 648 -12.07 -43.28 -13.09
C VAL A 648 -12.29 -43.77 -11.67
N LEU A 649 -11.48 -43.30 -10.71
CA LEU A 649 -11.63 -43.66 -9.30
C LEU A 649 -12.97 -43.20 -8.73
N LYS A 650 -13.44 -41.98 -9.04
CA LYS A 650 -14.77 -41.51 -8.64
C LYS A 650 -15.88 -42.40 -9.19
N SER A 651 -15.82 -42.75 -10.47
CA SER A 651 -16.77 -43.68 -11.09
C SER A 651 -16.81 -45.05 -10.39
N GLN A 652 -15.66 -45.55 -9.94
CA GLN A 652 -15.57 -46.81 -9.20
C GLN A 652 -16.16 -46.67 -7.78
N VAL A 653 -15.89 -45.57 -7.09
CA VAL A 653 -16.47 -45.26 -5.78
C VAL A 653 -17.99 -45.17 -5.86
N ASP A 654 -18.53 -44.41 -6.83
CA ASP A 654 -19.97 -44.28 -7.04
C ASP A 654 -20.64 -45.65 -7.32
N SER A 655 -19.96 -46.52 -8.09
CA SER A 655 -20.43 -47.88 -8.34
C SER A 655 -20.42 -48.76 -7.08
N VAL A 656 -19.45 -48.58 -6.18
CA VAL A 656 -19.37 -49.33 -4.92
C VAL A 656 -20.44 -48.84 -3.95
N GLU A 657 -20.63 -47.52 -3.82
CA GLU A 657 -21.67 -46.93 -2.99
C GLU A 657 -23.07 -47.41 -3.42
N LYS A 658 -23.33 -47.44 -4.72
CA LYS A 658 -24.60 -47.97 -5.25
C LYS A 658 -24.83 -49.43 -4.87
N LYS A 659 -23.81 -50.29 -5.02
CA LYS A 659 -23.90 -51.70 -4.60
C LYS A 659 -24.10 -51.84 -3.09
N MET A 660 -23.45 -51.01 -2.29
CA MET A 660 -23.62 -51.00 -0.83
C MET A 660 -25.05 -50.61 -0.45
N MET A 661 -25.64 -49.64 -1.17
CA MET A 661 -27.01 -49.21 -0.96
C MET A 661 -28.02 -50.29 -1.33
N GLU A 662 -27.81 -51.01 -2.44
CA GLU A 662 -28.60 -52.18 -2.84
C GLU A 662 -28.50 -53.31 -1.80
N LEU A 663 -27.29 -53.62 -1.31
CA LEU A 663 -27.08 -54.65 -0.28
C LEU A 663 -27.74 -54.28 1.05
N ASN A 664 -27.69 -52.99 1.43
CA ASN A 664 -28.32 -52.51 2.65
C ASN A 664 -29.85 -52.57 2.57
N GLN A 665 -30.43 -52.31 1.39
CA GLN A 665 -31.87 -52.50 1.16
C GLN A 665 -32.27 -53.97 1.25
N GLU A 666 -31.50 -54.87 0.63
CA GLU A 666 -31.75 -56.30 0.68
C GLU A 666 -31.60 -56.85 2.12
N LEU A 667 -30.60 -56.39 2.85
CA LEU A 667 -30.41 -56.72 4.27
C LEU A 667 -31.57 -56.22 5.13
N ALA A 668 -32.02 -54.98 4.93
CA ALA A 668 -33.17 -54.42 5.63
C ALA A 668 -34.45 -55.22 5.34
N GLU A 669 -34.66 -55.65 4.10
CA GLU A 669 -35.83 -56.44 3.73
C GLU A 669 -35.76 -57.86 4.31
N ASN A 670 -34.58 -58.48 4.36
CA ASN A 670 -34.37 -59.78 4.99
C ASN A 670 -34.56 -59.72 6.52
N ILE A 671 -34.10 -58.65 7.18
CA ILE A 671 -34.36 -58.40 8.60
C ILE A 671 -35.86 -58.24 8.84
N ARG A 672 -36.58 -57.52 7.98
CA ARG A 672 -38.04 -57.37 8.07
C ARG A 672 -38.75 -58.72 7.95
N LYS A 673 -38.39 -59.53 6.94
CA LYS A 673 -38.96 -60.87 6.73
C LYS A 673 -38.67 -61.83 7.91
N LEU A 674 -37.49 -61.72 8.53
CA LEU A 674 -37.15 -62.48 9.75
C LEU A 674 -38.00 -62.04 10.95
N GLY A 675 -38.23 -60.74 11.12
CA GLY A 675 -39.12 -60.21 12.15
C GLY A 675 -40.57 -60.69 11.98
N GLU A 676 -41.11 -60.64 10.76
CA GLU A 676 -42.46 -61.13 10.44
C GLU A 676 -42.61 -62.63 10.70
N ARG A 677 -41.57 -63.44 10.39
CA ARG A 677 -41.55 -64.88 10.70
C ARG A 677 -41.55 -65.15 12.21
N GLN A 678 -40.75 -64.41 12.98
CA GLN A 678 -40.71 -64.56 14.45
C GLN A 678 -42.03 -64.14 15.11
N GLU A 679 -42.72 -63.13 14.59
CA GLU A 679 -44.07 -62.78 15.06
C GLU A 679 -45.11 -63.84 14.72
N GLN A 680 -45.08 -64.41 13.51
CA GLN A 680 -45.96 -65.52 13.13
C GLN A 680 -45.74 -66.77 14.01
N GLU A 681 -44.50 -67.14 14.29
CA GLU A 681 -44.18 -68.26 15.19
C GLU A 681 -44.67 -68.01 16.62
N ARG A 682 -44.54 -66.78 17.14
CA ARG A 682 -45.11 -66.39 18.44
C ARG A 682 -46.63 -66.45 18.43
N PHE A 683 -47.27 -66.02 17.36
CA PHE A 683 -48.74 -66.05 17.22
C PHE A 683 -49.27 -67.49 17.15
N VAL A 684 -48.59 -68.38 16.42
CA VAL A 684 -48.92 -69.81 16.35
C VAL A 684 -48.73 -70.49 17.71
N MET A 685 -47.66 -70.19 18.45
CA MET A 685 -47.49 -70.70 19.82
C MET A 685 -48.57 -70.18 20.79
N LEU A 686 -48.93 -68.90 20.72
CA LEU A 686 -50.02 -68.33 21.52
C LEU A 686 -51.37 -68.96 21.18
N ALA A 687 -51.66 -69.17 19.90
CA ALA A 687 -52.87 -69.84 19.46
C ALA A 687 -52.92 -71.31 19.91
N ALA A 688 -51.81 -72.05 19.81
CA ALA A 688 -51.70 -73.42 20.31
C ALA A 688 -51.88 -73.49 21.83
N PHE A 689 -51.34 -72.53 22.57
CA PHE A 689 -51.51 -72.43 24.02
C PHE A 689 -52.96 -72.14 24.42
N LEU A 690 -53.63 -71.24 23.68
CA LEU A 690 -55.06 -70.95 23.84
C LEU A 690 -55.93 -72.18 23.55
N VAL A 691 -55.65 -72.91 22.47
CA VAL A 691 -56.38 -74.13 22.12
C VAL A 691 -56.17 -75.21 23.19
N ALA A 692 -54.95 -75.37 23.71
CA ALA A 692 -54.67 -76.30 24.81
C ALA A 692 -55.39 -75.89 26.11
N ALA A 693 -55.39 -74.60 26.45
CA ALA A 693 -56.07 -74.07 27.63
C ALA A 693 -57.60 -74.28 27.54
N VAL A 694 -58.22 -73.98 26.39
CA VAL A 694 -59.65 -74.20 26.16
C VAL A 694 -59.98 -75.69 26.22
N SER A 695 -59.16 -76.55 25.61
CA SER A 695 -59.35 -78.01 25.66
C SER A 695 -59.25 -78.55 27.09
N PHE A 696 -58.32 -78.03 27.88
CA PHE A 696 -58.18 -78.36 29.30
C PHE A 696 -59.39 -77.88 30.12
N SER A 697 -59.88 -76.66 29.89
CA SER A 697 -61.08 -76.14 30.54
C SER A 697 -62.33 -76.95 30.18
N VAL A 698 -62.49 -77.36 28.92
CA VAL A 698 -63.61 -78.22 28.49
C VAL A 698 -63.50 -79.60 29.12
N ALA A 699 -62.32 -80.22 29.14
CA ALA A 699 -62.11 -81.50 29.81
C ALA A 699 -62.37 -81.42 31.33
N LEU A 700 -61.99 -80.30 31.97
CA LEU A 700 -62.27 -80.05 33.38
C LEU A 700 -63.78 -79.90 33.64
N VAL A 701 -64.50 -79.15 32.79
CA VAL A 701 -65.96 -78.99 32.88
C VAL A 701 -66.67 -80.32 32.65
N ILE A 702 -66.25 -81.12 31.66
CA ILE A 702 -66.79 -82.46 31.41
C ILE A 702 -66.50 -83.38 32.60
N SER A 703 -65.30 -83.34 33.18
CA SER A 703 -64.96 -84.15 34.36
C SER A 703 -65.75 -83.72 35.60
N ILE A 704 -66.06 -82.43 35.77
CA ILE A 704 -66.90 -81.90 36.85
C ILE A 704 -68.37 -82.29 36.63
N ALA A 705 -68.86 -82.24 35.38
CA ALA A 705 -70.22 -82.66 35.01
C ALA A 705 -70.41 -84.17 35.13
N ALA A 706 -69.42 -84.98 34.76
CA ALA A 706 -69.46 -86.45 34.89
C ALA A 706 -69.45 -86.93 36.36
N ARG A 707 -68.93 -86.12 37.29
CA ARG A 707 -69.01 -86.37 38.74
C ARG A 707 -70.36 -85.95 39.35
N ARG A 708 -71.24 -85.32 38.58
CA ARG A 708 -72.62 -85.00 38.95
C ARG A 708 -73.60 -85.82 38.11
N LYS A 709 -73.52 -87.15 38.21
CA LYS A 709 -74.63 -88.04 37.83
C LYS A 709 -75.45 -88.39 39.09
N PRO A 710 -76.74 -88.01 39.16
CA PRO A 710 -77.66 -88.47 40.20
C PRO A 710 -77.99 -89.97 40.02
N PRO A 711 -78.47 -90.65 41.08
CA PRO A 711 -78.73 -92.09 41.06
C PRO A 711 -79.83 -92.46 40.05
N SER A 712 -79.62 -93.55 39.31
CA SER A 712 -80.62 -94.16 38.42
C SER A 712 -81.51 -95.13 39.19
N GLU A 713 -82.82 -94.88 39.18
CA GLU A 713 -83.90 -95.86 39.37
C GLU A 713 -84.23 -96.56 38.04
N GLU A 714 -84.85 -97.74 38.12
CA GLU A 714 -85.22 -98.67 37.06
C GLU A 714 -86.29 -98.18 36.06
N SER A 715 -86.36 -98.88 34.91
CA SER A 715 -87.30 -98.83 33.76
C SER A 715 -87.00 -97.85 32.63
#